data_AF-A0A4X1TPL7-F1
#
_entry.id   AF-A0A4X1TPL7-F1
#
_cell.length_a   1.000
_cell.length_b   1.000
_cell.length_c   1.000
_cell.angle_alpha   90.00
_cell.angle_beta   90.00
_cell.angle_gamma   90.00
#
_symmetry.space_group_name_H-M   'P 1'
#
loop_
_entity.id
_entity.type
_entity.pdbx_description
1 polymer ?
#
loop_
_entity_poly.entity_id
_entity_poly.type
_entity_poly.pdbx_seq_one_letter_code
_entity_poly.pdbx_strand_id
1 'polypeptide(L)'
;MTPPPPGCAALGAPRARVPSPQARSGLPLRLLLLLLLPLWTAAASQGHSKSGPRISAVWKGHAGQDHVDFGPVEPHTVLFHEPGSAFLWVGGRNKVYIFNFSKGKNTSVHTVNIGSTVGSCRDKRDCENYITLLEMQNEGLLVCGTNARRPSCWRLVNDTAVLLGEKRGYAFSPDENSLVLFDGDEVYSTIRKQEYNGKIPRFRRIKGDSELYTSDTVMQNPQFIKATIVRQDQAYDDKIYYFFREDNPDKNPEAPLNVSRVAQLCRGDQGGESSLSVSKWNTFLKAMLVCSDTATNKNFNRLQDVFLLPDPNGQWRDTRVYGVFSNPWNYSAVCVYSLGDIDRVFRTSALRGYHKDLPDPRPGKCLPDRQAIPTETFQVADSHPEVVQRVEPMGRLKTPLFHSKHHYQKVVVHRMHTSNGETFHVLYLTTDKGTIHKVVESGDQEHSLVFNILEIQPFRRAATIQAMSLDADRRKLYVSSQWEVSQVPLDLCEVYSGGCHGCLMARDPYCGWTQNRCASIYSSQEPVLQSINPEEPHKECPNPKPEGAPLQKVSLAQNSRYYLSCPMESRHATYSWRHEENVEQSCEPGHQSPNCILFIENLTDLQYGHYYCEAREGSYLREAQHWELMREDGITASHLLGHACTLASSLWLGVLPTLVLGLLVH
;
A
#
# COMPACT_ATOMS: atom_id res chain seq x y z
N MET A 1 -16.98 -41.27 -46.63
CA MET A 1 -17.68 -41.72 -47.84
C MET A 1 -18.98 -40.93 -47.99
N THR A 2 -19.44 -40.76 -49.22
CA THR A 2 -20.59 -39.97 -49.73
C THR A 2 -21.97 -40.66 -49.50
N PRO A 3 -23.13 -40.10 -49.90
CA PRO A 3 -23.78 -38.80 -49.58
C PRO A 3 -25.33 -38.98 -49.25
N PRO A 4 -26.25 -37.97 -49.31
CA PRO A 4 -27.71 -38.05 -48.95
C PRO A 4 -28.62 -38.17 -50.23
N PRO A 5 -29.89 -37.68 -50.37
CA PRO A 5 -31.01 -37.19 -49.49
C PRO A 5 -32.38 -37.91 -49.82
N PRO A 6 -33.63 -37.39 -49.56
CA PRO A 6 -34.33 -36.17 -50.11
C PRO A 6 -35.20 -35.40 -49.05
N GLY A 7 -36.15 -34.47 -49.28
CA GLY A 7 -36.61 -33.64 -50.44
C GLY A 7 -38.02 -32.98 -50.25
N CYS A 8 -38.35 -31.92 -51.03
CA CYS A 8 -39.67 -31.20 -51.20
C CYS A 8 -40.26 -30.40 -49.99
N ALA A 9 -40.63 -29.10 -50.00
CA ALA A 9 -41.37 -28.17 -50.93
C ALA A 9 -42.92 -28.16 -50.71
N ALA A 10 -43.72 -27.07 -50.74
CA ALA A 10 -43.55 -25.59 -50.73
C ALA A 10 -44.95 -24.88 -50.50
N LEU A 11 -45.05 -23.54 -50.65
CA LEU A 11 -46.26 -22.64 -50.63
C LEU A 11 -46.79 -22.20 -49.22
N GLY A 12 -47.28 -20.97 -48.98
CA GLY A 12 -47.47 -19.76 -49.83
C GLY A 12 -47.86 -18.50 -49.00
N ALA A 13 -47.90 -17.30 -49.61
CA ALA A 13 -48.18 -15.99 -48.96
C ALA A 13 -49.66 -15.54 -49.06
N PRO A 14 -50.09 -14.41 -48.43
CA PRO A 14 -50.11 -13.12 -49.15
C PRO A 14 -49.93 -11.82 -48.30
N ARG A 15 -50.01 -10.64 -48.96
CA ARG A 15 -49.82 -9.24 -48.47
C ARG A 15 -51.13 -8.42 -48.46
N ALA A 16 -51.23 -7.38 -47.61
CA ALA A 16 -51.88 -6.05 -47.83
C ALA A 16 -51.51 -5.09 -46.67
N ARG A 17 -50.96 -3.86 -46.81
CA ARG A 17 -51.34 -2.58 -47.47
C ARG A 17 -52.18 -1.59 -46.59
N VAL A 18 -51.48 -0.63 -45.94
CA VAL A 18 -51.48 0.85 -46.20
C VAL A 18 -52.85 1.51 -46.47
N PRO A 19 -53.27 2.59 -45.75
CA PRO A 19 -52.86 3.95 -46.15
C PRO A 19 -52.71 5.06 -45.08
N SER A 20 -51.95 6.09 -45.47
CA SER A 20 -51.91 7.45 -44.91
C SER A 20 -52.69 8.44 -45.82
N PRO A 21 -52.95 9.67 -45.36
CA PRO A 21 -53.02 10.81 -46.28
C PRO A 21 -52.22 12.07 -45.87
N GLN A 22 -51.81 12.78 -46.92
CA GLN A 22 -51.25 14.14 -47.01
C GLN A 22 -52.33 15.23 -46.81
N ALA A 23 -52.11 16.55 -46.82
CA ALA A 23 -51.00 17.48 -46.53
C ALA A 23 -51.54 18.93 -46.75
N ARG A 24 -50.84 19.97 -46.23
CA ARG A 24 -50.83 21.42 -46.63
C ARG A 24 -50.23 22.23 -45.45
N SER A 25 -49.56 23.39 -45.58
CA SER A 25 -48.81 24.06 -46.67
C SER A 25 -48.33 25.43 -46.13
N GLY A 26 -47.09 25.88 -46.36
CA GLY A 26 -46.70 27.29 -46.12
C GLY A 26 -45.28 27.55 -45.57
N LEU A 27 -44.57 28.48 -46.21
CA LEU A 27 -43.22 29.01 -45.89
C LEU A 27 -43.25 30.10 -44.77
N PRO A 28 -42.11 30.67 -44.29
CA PRO A 28 -40.70 30.35 -44.60
C PRO A 28 -39.76 30.14 -43.40
N LEU A 29 -38.57 29.64 -43.73
CA LEU A 29 -37.34 29.64 -42.95
C LEU A 29 -36.90 31.06 -42.52
N ARG A 30 -36.77 31.33 -41.20
CA ARG A 30 -35.83 32.26 -40.51
C ARG A 30 -36.37 32.69 -39.13
N LEU A 31 -36.11 31.92 -38.06
CA LEU A 31 -35.80 32.46 -36.71
C LEU A 31 -35.42 31.41 -35.63
N LEU A 32 -35.48 30.09 -35.90
CA LEU A 32 -35.25 29.04 -34.89
C LEU A 32 -33.97 28.20 -35.11
N LEU A 33 -32.83 28.86 -35.35
CA LEU A 33 -31.54 28.19 -35.59
C LEU A 33 -30.36 28.89 -34.88
N LEU A 34 -30.62 29.48 -33.71
CA LEU A 34 -29.66 30.21 -32.88
C LEU A 34 -29.58 29.73 -31.42
N LEU A 35 -30.13 28.55 -31.10
CA LEU A 35 -30.11 27.96 -29.75
C LEU A 35 -29.60 26.50 -29.72
N LEU A 36 -28.80 26.11 -30.71
CA LEU A 36 -28.11 24.82 -30.74
C LEU A 36 -26.60 24.99 -31.00
N LEU A 37 -25.90 25.38 -29.93
CA LEU A 37 -24.48 25.06 -29.64
C LEU A 37 -23.42 25.69 -30.57
N PRO A 38 -22.29 26.17 -30.00
CA PRO A 38 -21.38 25.29 -29.25
C PRO A 38 -21.13 25.70 -27.78
N LEU A 39 -21.56 24.84 -26.85
CA LEU A 39 -20.84 24.64 -25.57
C LEU A 39 -19.57 23.84 -25.86
N TRP A 40 -18.59 24.44 -26.53
CA TRP A 40 -17.25 23.86 -26.75
C TRP A 40 -16.17 24.79 -26.18
N THR A 41 -16.18 24.95 -24.87
CA THR A 41 -14.99 25.30 -24.09
C THR A 41 -14.81 24.27 -22.96
N ALA A 42 -14.06 23.22 -23.28
CA ALA A 42 -13.37 22.32 -22.36
C ALA A 42 -14.13 21.83 -21.11
N ALA A 43 -14.98 20.82 -21.30
CA ALA A 43 -15.09 19.77 -20.29
C ALA A 43 -13.74 19.02 -20.20
N ALA A 44 -12.86 19.45 -19.29
CA ALA A 44 -11.58 18.78 -19.01
C ALA A 44 -11.20 18.79 -17.52
N SER A 45 -12.14 19.04 -16.60
CA SER A 45 -12.01 18.57 -15.22
C SER A 45 -12.31 17.07 -15.14
N GLN A 46 -11.57 16.26 -15.90
CA GLN A 46 -11.31 14.90 -15.45
C GLN A 46 -10.63 15.04 -14.09
N GLY A 47 -11.32 14.66 -13.02
CA GLY A 47 -10.75 14.67 -11.67
C GLY A 47 -9.54 13.77 -11.67
N HIS A 48 -8.35 14.36 -11.79
CA HIS A 48 -7.11 13.60 -11.84
C HIS A 48 -6.99 12.81 -10.54
N SER A 49 -6.74 11.50 -10.66
CA SER A 49 -6.82 10.61 -9.52
C SER A 49 -5.69 10.92 -8.53
N LYS A 50 -6.02 11.66 -7.46
CA LYS A 50 -5.17 11.97 -6.29
C LYS A 50 -4.74 10.74 -5.46
N SER A 51 -4.82 9.55 -6.06
CA SER A 51 -4.42 8.24 -5.50
C SER A 51 -2.93 7.94 -5.64
N GLY A 52 -2.23 8.63 -6.56
CA GLY A 52 -0.76 8.64 -6.63
C GLY A 52 -0.15 9.59 -5.59
N PRO A 53 1.08 9.35 -5.13
CA PRO A 53 1.73 10.16 -4.09
C PRO A 53 1.96 11.60 -4.58
N ARG A 54 1.61 12.60 -3.76
CA ARG A 54 1.83 14.01 -4.06
C ARG A 54 3.31 14.35 -4.09
N ILE A 55 4.07 13.87 -3.11
CA ILE A 55 5.53 14.06 -3.00
C ILE A 55 6.17 12.66 -2.92
N SER A 56 7.36 12.50 -3.51
CA SER A 56 8.22 11.32 -3.28
C SER A 56 9.47 11.77 -2.52
N ALA A 57 9.77 11.11 -1.39
CA ALA A 57 10.91 11.40 -0.54
C ALA A 57 11.77 10.16 -0.28
N VAL A 58 13.05 10.39 -0.05
CA VAL A 58 13.98 9.37 0.47
C VAL A 58 14.20 9.65 1.94
N TRP A 59 13.88 8.69 2.81
CA TRP A 59 14.22 8.80 4.23
C TRP A 59 15.73 8.60 4.37
N LYS A 60 16.47 9.70 4.55
CA LYS A 60 17.92 9.67 4.74
C LYS A 60 18.29 9.21 6.16
N GLY A 61 17.46 9.61 7.14
CA GLY A 61 17.65 9.39 8.56
C GLY A 61 19.01 9.87 9.09
N HIS A 62 19.30 9.52 10.34
CA HIS A 62 20.64 9.61 10.92
C HIS A 62 21.28 8.23 10.90
N ALA A 63 22.51 8.17 10.38
CA ALA A 63 23.22 6.91 10.22
C ALA A 63 23.54 6.29 11.60
N GLY A 64 23.10 5.05 11.81
CA GLY A 64 23.22 4.37 13.11
C GLY A 64 22.19 4.80 14.16
N GLN A 65 21.19 5.62 13.82
CA GLN A 65 20.00 5.87 14.66
C GLN A 65 18.77 5.28 13.98
N ASP A 66 18.38 5.84 12.84
CA ASP A 66 17.12 5.50 12.17
C ASP A 66 17.21 4.26 11.29
N HIS A 67 18.40 3.88 10.80
CA HIS A 67 18.60 2.64 10.05
C HIS A 67 19.84 1.87 10.52
N VAL A 68 19.67 0.56 10.70
CA VAL A 68 20.71 -0.37 11.17
C VAL A 68 20.70 -1.62 10.29
N ASP A 69 21.84 -1.91 9.67
CA ASP A 69 22.07 -3.12 8.88
C ASP A 69 22.20 -4.35 9.79
N PHE A 70 21.71 -5.52 9.34
CA PHE A 70 21.95 -6.79 10.05
C PHE A 70 23.43 -7.22 10.03
N GLY A 71 24.15 -6.86 8.96
CA GLY A 71 25.46 -7.39 8.62
C GLY A 71 25.38 -8.40 7.46
N PRO A 72 24.92 -9.65 7.68
CA PRO A 72 24.65 -10.59 6.61
C PRO A 72 23.30 -10.29 5.93
N VAL A 73 23.02 -10.98 4.82
CA VAL A 73 21.68 -10.99 4.21
C VAL A 73 20.79 -11.95 5.00
N GLU A 74 19.59 -11.50 5.38
CA GLU A 74 18.56 -12.29 6.04
C GLU A 74 17.38 -12.47 5.06
N PRO A 75 17.29 -13.60 4.32
CA PRO A 75 16.28 -13.76 3.28
C PRO A 75 14.83 -13.77 3.78
N HIS A 76 14.63 -14.10 5.06
CA HIS A 76 13.35 -14.11 5.73
C HIS A 76 13.52 -13.54 7.14
N THR A 77 12.70 -12.53 7.48
CA THR A 77 12.67 -11.93 8.80
C THR A 77 11.26 -11.91 9.36
N VAL A 78 11.14 -12.13 10.67
CA VAL A 78 9.92 -11.85 11.45
C VAL A 78 10.21 -10.78 12.49
N LEU A 79 9.26 -9.88 12.72
CA LEU A 79 9.46 -8.70 13.55
C LEU A 79 8.43 -8.70 14.68
N PHE A 80 8.91 -8.59 15.92
CA PHE A 80 8.08 -8.34 17.10
C PHE A 80 8.47 -7.01 17.74
N HIS A 81 7.45 -6.22 18.09
CA HIS A 81 7.59 -4.93 18.74
C HIS A 81 6.39 -4.69 19.66
N GLU A 82 6.67 -4.20 20.86
CA GLU A 82 5.66 -3.75 21.81
C GLU A 82 5.55 -2.21 21.73
N PRO A 83 4.36 -1.64 21.43
CA PRO A 83 4.19 -0.18 21.36
C PRO A 83 4.73 0.55 22.60
N GLY A 84 5.30 1.73 22.39
CA GLY A 84 5.96 2.49 23.46
C GLY A 84 7.37 2.00 23.83
N SER A 85 7.77 0.79 23.43
CA SER A 85 9.08 0.23 23.78
C SER A 85 10.25 0.86 23.00
N ALA A 86 11.42 0.88 23.63
CA ALA A 86 12.68 1.16 22.93
C ALA A 86 13.16 -0.02 22.08
N PHE A 87 12.66 -1.23 22.36
CA PHE A 87 13.19 -2.48 21.83
C PHE A 87 12.39 -3.03 20.64
N LEU A 88 13.13 -3.62 19.71
CA LEU A 88 12.62 -4.30 18.54
C LEU A 88 13.34 -5.64 18.39
N TRP A 89 12.59 -6.73 18.29
CA TRP A 89 13.13 -8.06 18.10
C TRP A 89 12.89 -8.52 16.67
N VAL A 90 13.95 -8.97 16.01
CA VAL A 90 13.87 -9.48 14.63
C VAL A 90 14.45 -10.89 14.57
N GLY A 91 13.61 -11.86 14.23
CA GLY A 91 14.03 -13.23 13.99
C GLY A 91 14.65 -13.36 12.61
N GLY A 92 15.81 -14.01 12.51
CA GLY A 92 16.49 -14.30 11.25
C GLY A 92 17.05 -15.72 11.22
N ARG A 93 18.12 -15.94 10.46
CA ARG A 93 18.80 -17.22 10.36
C ARG A 93 19.71 -17.47 11.57
N ASN A 94 19.40 -18.51 12.33
CA ASN A 94 20.10 -18.99 13.52
C ASN A 94 20.19 -17.99 14.68
N LYS A 95 19.37 -16.93 14.72
CA LYS A 95 19.46 -15.89 15.76
C LYS A 95 18.22 -15.00 15.84
N VAL A 96 18.15 -14.27 16.95
CA VAL A 96 17.30 -13.08 17.11
C VAL A 96 18.20 -11.85 17.25
N TYR A 97 17.94 -10.83 16.45
CA TYR A 97 18.48 -9.49 16.59
C TYR A 97 17.61 -8.71 17.58
N ILE A 98 18.23 -7.96 18.49
CA ILE A 98 17.58 -7.09 19.47
C ILE A 98 18.12 -5.69 19.24
N PHE A 99 17.30 -4.80 18.67
CA PHE A 99 17.63 -3.41 18.45
C PHE A 99 17.07 -2.54 19.56
N ASN A 100 17.81 -1.53 20.00
CA ASN A 100 17.36 -0.53 20.96
C ASN A 100 17.35 0.86 20.31
N PHE A 101 16.20 1.26 19.78
CA PHE A 101 15.96 2.58 19.19
C PHE A 101 15.69 3.63 20.26
N SER A 102 16.68 3.89 21.12
CA SER A 102 16.61 4.93 22.16
C SER A 102 16.56 6.34 21.56
N LYS A 103 15.55 7.14 21.94
CA LYS A 103 15.34 8.50 21.39
C LYS A 103 16.59 9.37 21.56
N GLY A 104 17.11 9.92 20.45
CA GLY A 104 18.27 10.82 20.44
C GLY A 104 19.61 10.14 20.73
N LYS A 105 19.71 8.82 20.57
CA LYS A 105 20.95 8.05 20.70
C LYS A 105 21.15 7.15 19.48
N ASN A 106 22.38 6.72 19.26
CA ASN A 106 22.68 5.65 18.30
C ASN A 106 22.04 4.34 18.77
N THR A 107 21.36 3.68 17.82
CA THR A 107 20.68 2.41 18.01
C THR A 107 21.72 1.31 18.16
N SER A 108 21.73 0.67 19.33
CA SER A 108 22.54 -0.53 19.53
C SER A 108 21.80 -1.76 19.03
N VAL A 109 22.56 -2.72 18.49
CA VAL A 109 22.06 -4.06 18.13
C VAL A 109 22.82 -5.11 18.94
N HIS A 110 22.08 -6.01 19.57
CA HIS A 110 22.58 -7.24 20.18
C HIS A 110 22.05 -8.44 19.40
N THR A 111 22.76 -9.57 19.41
CA THR A 111 22.34 -10.79 18.70
C THR A 111 22.41 -12.00 19.61
N VAL A 112 21.27 -12.64 19.83
CA VAL A 112 21.20 -13.90 20.58
C VAL A 112 21.20 -15.05 19.57
N ASN A 113 22.28 -15.84 19.56
CA ASN A 113 22.42 -16.97 18.67
C ASN A 113 21.54 -18.14 19.13
N ILE A 114 20.67 -18.59 18.24
CA ILE A 114 19.77 -19.73 18.40
C ILE A 114 19.98 -20.64 17.17
N GLY A 115 21.16 -21.25 17.10
CA GLY A 115 21.53 -22.16 16.01
C GLY A 115 20.71 -23.44 16.00
N SER A 116 20.76 -24.16 14.88
CA SER A 116 20.18 -25.50 14.79
C SER A 116 20.80 -26.43 15.84
N THR A 117 19.94 -27.14 16.58
CA THR A 117 20.35 -28.18 17.54
C THR A 117 20.59 -29.54 16.88
N VAL A 118 20.47 -29.63 15.54
CA VAL A 118 20.61 -30.87 14.77
C VAL A 118 22.00 -30.92 14.14
N GLY A 119 22.86 -31.82 14.64
CA GLY A 119 24.27 -31.89 14.25
C GLY A 119 24.58 -32.44 12.84
N SER A 120 23.58 -32.94 12.10
CA SER A 120 23.75 -33.44 10.73
C SER A 120 22.43 -33.50 9.98
N CYS A 121 22.41 -33.02 8.74
CA CYS A 121 21.28 -33.05 7.82
C CYS A 121 21.80 -33.25 6.39
N ARG A 122 20.99 -33.89 5.54
CA ARG A 122 21.42 -34.36 4.20
C ARG A 122 21.60 -33.23 3.19
N ASP A 123 20.82 -32.15 3.30
CA ASP A 123 21.00 -30.92 2.52
C ASP A 123 21.45 -29.79 3.45
N LYS A 124 22.51 -29.07 3.06
CA LYS A 124 23.00 -27.89 3.77
C LYS A 124 21.99 -26.73 3.80
N ARG A 125 21.08 -26.65 2.83
CA ARG A 125 20.01 -25.64 2.79
C ARG A 125 19.00 -25.82 3.91
N ASP A 126 18.82 -27.07 4.36
CA ASP A 126 17.82 -27.49 5.33
C ASP A 126 18.37 -27.63 6.76
N CYS A 127 19.65 -27.30 6.98
CA CYS A 127 20.30 -27.42 8.30
C CYS A 127 20.11 -26.20 9.22
N GLU A 128 19.39 -25.19 8.76
CA GLU A 128 19.32 -23.89 9.41
C GLU A 128 18.09 -23.78 10.34
N ASN A 129 18.21 -22.93 11.37
CA ASN A 129 17.11 -22.53 12.21
C ASN A 129 16.64 -21.12 11.81
N TYR A 130 15.70 -21.03 10.87
CA TYR A 130 15.02 -19.77 10.60
C TYR A 130 14.02 -19.51 11.72
N ILE A 131 14.19 -18.38 12.42
CA ILE A 131 13.20 -17.93 13.40
C ILE A 131 12.00 -17.37 12.64
N THR A 132 10.82 -17.97 12.85
CA THR A 132 9.59 -17.60 12.14
C THR A 132 8.45 -17.20 13.09
N LEU A 133 8.70 -17.18 14.40
CA LEU A 133 7.76 -16.70 15.40
C LEU A 133 8.48 -16.02 16.55
N LEU A 134 7.96 -14.86 16.94
CA LEU A 134 8.34 -14.08 18.11
C LEU A 134 7.05 -13.62 18.78
N GLU A 135 6.85 -13.97 20.05
CA GLU A 135 5.65 -13.63 20.83
C GLU A 135 6.05 -13.31 22.28
N MET A 136 5.65 -12.16 22.82
CA MET A 136 5.92 -11.85 24.23
C MET A 136 4.95 -12.60 25.15
N GLN A 137 5.48 -13.25 26.18
CA GLN A 137 4.68 -13.96 27.19
C GLN A 137 5.11 -13.52 28.60
N ASN A 138 4.30 -13.82 29.61
CA ASN A 138 4.56 -13.43 31.00
C ASN A 138 5.93 -13.90 31.53
N GLU A 139 6.46 -15.02 31.02
CA GLU A 139 7.76 -15.55 31.42
C GLU A 139 8.93 -15.09 30.51
N GLY A 140 8.68 -14.19 29.55
CA GLY A 140 9.66 -13.70 28.57
C GLY A 140 9.26 -13.95 27.12
N LEU A 141 10.15 -13.60 26.18
CA LEU A 141 9.87 -13.70 24.75
C LEU A 141 9.94 -15.18 24.29
N LEU A 142 8.82 -15.71 23.80
CA LEU A 142 8.75 -16.99 23.11
C LEU A 142 9.33 -16.81 21.69
N VAL A 143 10.33 -17.63 21.37
CA VAL A 143 11.00 -17.64 20.07
C VAL A 143 10.85 -19.02 19.46
N CYS A 144 10.33 -19.14 18.25
CA CYS A 144 10.23 -20.45 17.58
C CYS A 144 10.81 -20.40 16.15
N GLY A 145 11.41 -21.52 15.73
CA GLY A 145 12.06 -21.63 14.43
C GLY A 145 12.12 -23.06 13.87
N THR A 146 12.52 -23.15 12.60
CA THR A 146 12.52 -24.39 11.79
C THR A 146 13.42 -25.48 12.36
N ASN A 147 14.52 -25.11 13.02
CA ASN A 147 15.50 -25.98 13.67
C ASN A 147 15.86 -27.22 12.84
N ALA A 148 16.30 -27.01 11.59
CA ALA A 148 16.58 -28.07 10.62
C ALA A 148 15.42 -29.09 10.42
N ARG A 149 14.24 -28.59 10.06
CA ARG A 149 12.96 -29.33 9.94
C ARG A 149 12.49 -30.03 11.22
N ARG A 150 12.91 -29.56 12.40
CA ARG A 150 12.37 -30.00 13.71
C ARG A 150 11.79 -28.83 14.51
N PRO A 151 10.65 -28.24 14.09
CA PRO A 151 10.05 -27.05 14.69
C PRO A 151 10.14 -27.01 16.22
N SER A 152 10.96 -26.10 16.73
CA SER A 152 11.30 -25.98 18.16
C SER A 152 11.07 -24.56 18.64
N CYS A 153 10.90 -24.43 19.96
CA CYS A 153 10.82 -23.13 20.61
C CYS A 153 11.84 -22.99 21.74
N TRP A 154 12.20 -21.74 22.01
CA TRP A 154 13.03 -21.27 23.09
C TRP A 154 12.28 -20.18 23.85
N ARG A 155 12.63 -19.98 25.11
CA ARG A 155 12.21 -18.81 25.90
C ARG A 155 13.44 -17.93 26.11
N LEU A 156 13.34 -16.68 25.71
CA LEU A 156 14.40 -15.70 25.85
C LEU A 156 14.14 -14.84 27.10
N VAL A 157 15.04 -14.94 28.08
CA VAL A 157 15.02 -14.16 29.32
C VAL A 157 16.43 -13.62 29.54
N ASN A 158 16.56 -12.31 29.76
CA ASN A 158 17.86 -11.64 30.00
C ASN A 158 18.94 -12.08 29.00
N ASP A 159 18.62 -12.02 27.70
CA ASP A 159 19.45 -12.45 26.56
C ASP A 159 19.89 -13.93 26.54
N THR A 160 19.40 -14.76 27.47
CA THR A 160 19.62 -16.22 27.47
C THR A 160 18.44 -16.99 26.87
N ALA A 161 18.70 -17.77 25.82
CA ALA A 161 17.69 -18.58 25.12
C ALA A 161 17.62 -20.01 25.70
N VAL A 162 16.59 -20.29 26.51
CA VAL A 162 16.35 -21.61 27.10
C VAL A 162 15.50 -22.47 26.16
N LEU A 163 16.01 -23.62 25.72
CA LEU A 163 15.27 -24.55 24.84
C LEU A 163 14.05 -25.14 25.55
N LEU A 164 12.86 -24.95 24.97
CA LEU A 164 11.61 -25.56 25.42
C LEU A 164 11.30 -26.90 24.73
N GLY A 165 12.10 -27.28 23.73
CA GLY A 165 11.93 -28.51 22.95
C GLY A 165 11.12 -28.33 21.67
N GLU A 166 10.75 -29.46 21.07
CA GLU A 166 10.03 -29.54 19.79
C GLU A 166 8.55 -29.14 20.00
N LYS A 167 8.10 -28.07 19.33
CA LYS A 167 6.74 -27.53 19.39
C LYS A 167 6.14 -27.44 17.99
N ARG A 168 5.63 -28.58 17.52
CA ARG A 168 4.95 -28.74 16.24
C ARG A 168 3.75 -27.81 16.13
N GLY A 169 3.62 -27.10 15.01
CA GLY A 169 2.56 -26.13 14.78
C GLY A 169 2.89 -24.69 15.20
N TYR A 170 4.07 -24.41 15.76
CA TYR A 170 4.49 -23.04 16.13
C TYR A 170 5.43 -22.40 15.10
N ALA A 171 6.37 -23.15 14.55
CA ALA A 171 7.28 -22.67 13.50
C ALA A 171 7.00 -23.35 12.15
N PHE A 172 7.27 -22.63 11.08
CA PHE A 172 6.97 -22.97 9.69
C PHE A 172 8.19 -22.77 8.80
N SER A 173 8.22 -23.35 7.60
CA SER A 173 9.29 -23.04 6.64
C SER A 173 9.07 -21.62 6.07
N PRO A 174 10.12 -20.80 5.87
CA PRO A 174 10.01 -19.41 5.35
C PRO A 174 9.16 -19.20 4.09
N ASP A 175 8.98 -20.23 3.28
CA ASP A 175 8.20 -20.28 2.04
C ASP A 175 6.74 -20.73 2.23
N GLU A 176 6.37 -21.20 3.43
CA GLU A 176 5.00 -21.62 3.75
C GLU A 176 4.10 -20.43 4.12
N ASN A 177 2.91 -20.40 3.52
CA ASN A 177 1.86 -19.47 3.94
C ASN A 177 1.21 -19.94 5.26
N SER A 178 1.78 -19.46 6.37
CA SER A 178 1.47 -19.88 7.72
C SER A 178 1.07 -18.72 8.63
N LEU A 179 0.30 -19.04 9.67
CA LEU A 179 -0.23 -18.08 10.63
C LEU A 179 -0.35 -18.75 12.00
N VAL A 180 0.03 -18.02 13.06
CA VAL A 180 -0.16 -18.40 14.46
C VAL A 180 -0.85 -17.23 15.16
N LEU A 181 -1.78 -17.51 16.07
CA LEU A 181 -2.49 -16.54 16.90
C LEU A 181 -2.46 -17.02 18.35
N PHE A 182 -2.11 -16.12 19.27
CA PHE A 182 -2.13 -16.36 20.71
C PHE A 182 -3.33 -15.66 21.34
N ASP A 183 -3.91 -16.29 22.37
CA ASP A 183 -4.95 -15.69 23.20
C ASP A 183 -4.85 -16.24 24.63
N GLY A 184 -4.05 -15.58 25.46
CA GLY A 184 -3.66 -16.09 26.77
C GLY A 184 -2.95 -17.43 26.63
N ASP A 185 -3.47 -18.47 27.27
CA ASP A 185 -2.93 -19.83 27.18
C ASP A 185 -3.32 -20.60 25.91
N GLU A 186 -4.35 -20.16 25.16
CA GLU A 186 -4.75 -20.81 23.92
C GLU A 186 -3.87 -20.36 22.74
N VAL A 187 -3.56 -21.31 21.85
CA VAL A 187 -2.78 -21.05 20.63
C VAL A 187 -3.48 -21.67 19.44
N TYR A 188 -3.71 -20.86 18.43
CA TYR A 188 -4.31 -21.26 17.15
C TYR A 188 -3.27 -21.18 16.04
N SER A 189 -3.31 -22.12 15.09
CA SER A 189 -2.30 -22.23 14.05
C SER A 189 -2.80 -22.89 12.78
N THR A 190 -2.30 -22.43 11.63
CA THR A 190 -2.54 -23.06 10.32
C THR A 190 -1.49 -24.12 9.97
N ILE A 191 -0.37 -24.11 10.70
CA ILE A 191 0.84 -24.91 10.45
C ILE A 191 0.56 -26.41 10.65
N ARG A 192 1.14 -27.25 9.79
CA ARG A 192 0.99 -28.70 9.87
C ARG A 192 1.80 -29.25 11.04
N LYS A 193 1.17 -30.04 11.92
CA LYS A 193 1.88 -30.70 13.02
C LYS A 193 2.83 -31.82 12.57
N GLN A 194 2.61 -32.41 11.39
CA GLN A 194 3.42 -33.47 10.79
C GLN A 194 3.44 -33.28 9.27
N GLU A 195 4.57 -33.56 8.63
CA GLU A 195 4.78 -33.41 7.18
C GLU A 195 3.85 -34.31 6.35
N TYR A 196 3.50 -35.49 6.88
CA TYR A 196 2.60 -36.46 6.25
C TYR A 196 1.10 -36.21 6.51
N ASN A 197 0.69 -35.15 7.20
CA ASN A 197 -0.74 -34.85 7.50
C ASN A 197 -1.55 -34.34 6.28
N GLY A 198 -1.25 -34.86 5.08
CA GLY A 198 -1.93 -34.55 3.83
C GLY A 198 -1.58 -33.16 3.26
N LYS A 199 -2.15 -32.88 2.09
CA LYS A 199 -1.99 -31.59 1.39
C LYS A 199 -2.96 -30.50 1.86
N ILE A 200 -3.95 -30.84 2.68
CA ILE A 200 -5.06 -29.96 3.09
C ILE A 200 -4.59 -29.01 4.22
N PRO A 201 -4.54 -27.69 3.99
CA PRO A 201 -4.30 -26.72 5.05
C PRO A 201 -5.52 -26.63 5.98
N ARG A 202 -5.31 -26.41 7.29
CA ARG A 202 -6.39 -26.36 8.28
C ARG A 202 -6.11 -25.28 9.31
N PHE A 203 -7.14 -24.62 9.81
CA PHE A 203 -7.02 -23.79 11.03
C PHE A 203 -7.25 -24.69 12.25
N ARG A 204 -6.37 -24.61 13.26
CA ARG A 204 -6.38 -25.51 14.43
C ARG A 204 -6.27 -24.75 15.74
N ARG A 205 -6.89 -25.24 16.81
CA ARG A 205 -6.44 -24.98 18.20
C ARG A 205 -5.37 -26.01 18.53
N ILE A 206 -4.12 -25.57 18.76
CA ILE A 206 -2.95 -26.44 19.03
C ILE A 206 -2.50 -26.41 20.49
N LYS A 207 -3.03 -25.48 21.29
CA LYS A 207 -2.95 -25.45 22.75
C LYS A 207 -4.26 -24.87 23.28
N GLY A 208 -4.80 -25.46 24.34
CA GLY A 208 -6.12 -25.17 24.92
C GLY A 208 -6.74 -26.46 25.46
N ASP A 209 -8.01 -26.41 25.86
CA ASP A 209 -8.70 -27.54 26.51
C ASP A 209 -8.85 -28.77 25.61
N SER A 210 -8.97 -28.57 24.29
CA SER A 210 -9.02 -29.65 23.29
C SER A 210 -8.37 -29.20 21.98
N GLU A 211 -7.77 -30.13 21.23
CA GLU A 211 -7.34 -29.85 19.85
C GLU A 211 -8.53 -29.94 18.90
N LEU A 212 -8.84 -28.82 18.25
CA LEU A 212 -9.85 -28.73 17.20
C LEU A 212 -9.19 -28.40 15.86
N TYR A 213 -9.72 -28.94 14.76
CA TYR A 213 -9.27 -28.63 13.40
C TYR A 213 -10.43 -28.41 12.42
N THR A 214 -10.21 -27.60 11.38
CA THR A 214 -11.20 -27.42 10.30
C THR A 214 -11.28 -28.68 9.45
N SER A 215 -12.50 -29.09 9.09
CA SER A 215 -12.77 -30.24 8.21
C SER A 215 -12.24 -30.05 6.78
N ASP A 216 -12.42 -31.06 5.94
CA ASP A 216 -11.93 -31.09 4.56
C ASP A 216 -12.83 -30.30 3.59
N THR A 217 -14.09 -30.06 3.97
CA THR A 217 -15.12 -29.42 3.14
C THR A 217 -15.09 -27.89 3.20
N VAL A 218 -14.62 -27.33 4.31
CA VAL A 218 -14.82 -25.89 4.61
C VAL A 218 -13.95 -24.93 3.82
N MET A 219 -12.80 -25.36 3.28
CA MET A 219 -11.85 -24.48 2.56
C MET A 219 -11.24 -25.17 1.35
N GLN A 220 -11.02 -24.41 0.27
CA GLN A 220 -10.49 -24.93 -1.00
C GLN A 220 -9.13 -24.30 -1.33
N ASN A 221 -8.02 -25.00 -1.04
CA ASN A 221 -6.65 -24.48 -1.18
C ASN A 221 -6.44 -23.08 -0.54
N PRO A 222 -6.76 -22.91 0.76
CA PRO A 222 -6.73 -21.59 1.38
C PRO A 222 -5.30 -21.04 1.50
N GLN A 223 -5.18 -19.73 1.32
CA GLN A 223 -4.01 -18.92 1.62
C GLN A 223 -4.40 -17.90 2.70
N PHE A 224 -3.89 -18.07 3.92
CA PHE A 224 -4.20 -17.26 5.10
C PHE A 224 -3.48 -15.91 5.07
N ILE A 225 -4.16 -14.85 5.53
CA ILE A 225 -3.63 -13.49 5.64
C ILE A 225 -3.48 -13.09 7.11
N LYS A 226 -4.55 -13.19 7.91
CA LYS A 226 -4.55 -12.76 9.31
C LYS A 226 -5.65 -13.43 10.11
N ALA A 227 -5.51 -13.47 11.43
CA ALA A 227 -6.54 -13.90 12.37
C ALA A 227 -6.54 -12.97 13.59
N THR A 228 -7.66 -12.92 14.29
CA THR A 228 -7.85 -12.08 15.47
C THR A 228 -8.93 -12.68 16.37
N ILE A 229 -8.83 -12.42 17.66
CA ILE A 229 -9.93 -12.65 18.61
C ILE A 229 -10.80 -11.38 18.61
N VAL A 230 -12.11 -11.57 18.74
CA VAL A 230 -13.10 -10.52 18.93
C VAL A 230 -13.92 -10.88 20.15
N ARG A 231 -13.70 -10.12 21.23
CA ARG A 231 -14.49 -10.22 22.45
C ARG A 231 -15.86 -9.61 22.19
N GLN A 232 -16.93 -10.38 22.35
CA GLN A 232 -18.31 -9.93 22.10
C GLN A 232 -19.00 -9.52 23.41
N ASP A 233 -20.29 -9.17 23.33
CA ASP A 233 -21.10 -8.69 24.47
C ASP A 233 -21.19 -9.72 25.62
N GLN A 234 -20.94 -11.00 25.34
CA GLN A 234 -20.86 -12.10 26.30
C GLN A 234 -19.64 -12.97 25.99
N ALA A 235 -18.87 -13.36 27.01
CA ALA A 235 -17.59 -14.07 26.82
C ALA A 235 -17.69 -15.46 26.15
N TYR A 236 -18.84 -16.15 26.25
CA TYR A 236 -19.06 -17.40 25.50
C TYR A 236 -19.33 -17.17 24.01
N ASP A 237 -19.74 -15.95 23.64
CA ASP A 237 -19.98 -15.50 22.27
C ASP A 237 -18.70 -14.90 21.64
N ASP A 238 -17.55 -14.95 22.33
CA ASP A 238 -16.24 -14.57 21.77
C ASP A 238 -15.96 -15.32 20.46
N LYS A 239 -15.56 -14.57 19.43
CA LYS A 239 -15.27 -15.11 18.08
C LYS A 239 -13.78 -15.08 17.75
N ILE A 240 -13.34 -16.05 16.98
CA ILE A 240 -12.09 -15.98 16.21
C ILE A 240 -12.49 -15.65 14.77
N TYR A 241 -12.02 -14.52 14.25
CA TYR A 241 -12.14 -14.21 12.83
C TYR A 241 -10.80 -14.43 12.13
N TYR A 242 -10.83 -15.02 10.94
CA TYR A 242 -9.64 -15.12 10.10
C TYR A 242 -9.94 -14.86 8.63
N PHE A 243 -8.94 -14.30 7.98
CA PHE A 243 -9.01 -13.73 6.64
C PHE A 243 -8.08 -14.52 5.71
N PHE A 244 -8.60 -14.94 4.57
CA PHE A 244 -7.88 -15.80 3.64
C PHE A 244 -8.36 -15.62 2.19
N ARG A 245 -7.56 -16.07 1.23
CA ARG A 245 -7.97 -16.33 -0.15
C ARG A 245 -8.19 -17.82 -0.32
N GLU A 246 -9.08 -18.23 -1.21
CA GLU A 246 -9.25 -19.64 -1.61
C GLU A 246 -9.60 -19.74 -3.10
N ASP A 247 -9.60 -20.96 -3.64
CA ASP A 247 -10.13 -21.23 -4.98
C ASP A 247 -11.62 -20.89 -5.03
N ASN A 248 -12.05 -20.25 -6.11
CA ASN A 248 -13.45 -19.90 -6.31
C ASN A 248 -14.30 -21.19 -6.51
N PRO A 249 -15.39 -21.40 -5.75
CA PRO A 249 -16.31 -22.50 -6.01
C PRO A 249 -17.02 -22.35 -7.36
N ASP A 250 -17.20 -21.13 -7.87
CA ASP A 250 -17.69 -20.90 -9.23
C ASP A 250 -16.65 -21.35 -10.28
N LYS A 251 -17.09 -22.18 -11.23
CA LYS A 251 -16.29 -22.76 -12.31
C LYS A 251 -16.64 -22.21 -13.70
N ASN A 252 -17.48 -21.17 -13.77
CA ASN A 252 -17.70 -20.41 -14.99
C ASN A 252 -16.35 -19.86 -15.52
N PRO A 253 -16.04 -19.94 -16.83
CA PRO A 253 -14.75 -19.48 -17.36
C PRO A 253 -14.45 -17.99 -17.14
N GLU A 254 -15.47 -17.17 -16.93
CA GLU A 254 -15.38 -15.73 -16.65
C GLU A 254 -15.18 -15.43 -15.15
N ALA A 255 -15.37 -16.42 -14.28
CA ALA A 255 -15.22 -16.24 -12.84
C ALA A 255 -13.73 -16.12 -12.45
N PRO A 256 -13.37 -15.24 -11.51
CA PRO A 256 -11.99 -15.14 -11.05
C PRO A 256 -11.56 -16.43 -10.37
N LEU A 257 -10.33 -16.89 -10.63
CA LEU A 257 -9.78 -18.15 -10.09
C LEU A 257 -9.84 -18.24 -8.56
N ASN A 258 -9.60 -17.11 -7.87
CA ASN A 258 -9.59 -17.04 -6.42
C ASN A 258 -10.52 -15.95 -5.89
N VAL A 259 -11.06 -16.19 -4.70
CA VAL A 259 -11.95 -15.27 -3.97
C VAL A 259 -11.37 -14.96 -2.59
N SER A 260 -11.71 -13.80 -2.05
CA SER A 260 -11.33 -13.37 -0.70
C SER A 260 -12.43 -13.70 0.31
N ARG A 261 -12.04 -14.15 1.50
CA ARG A 261 -12.93 -14.67 2.53
C ARG A 261 -12.60 -14.09 3.90
N VAL A 262 -13.65 -13.91 4.70
CA VAL A 262 -13.58 -13.92 6.16
C VAL A 262 -14.29 -15.18 6.64
N ALA A 263 -13.72 -15.85 7.64
CA ALA A 263 -14.38 -16.92 8.38
C ALA A 263 -14.52 -16.56 9.86
N GLN A 264 -15.51 -17.16 10.51
CA GLN A 264 -15.72 -17.11 11.95
C GLN A 264 -15.61 -18.50 12.59
N LEU A 265 -15.21 -18.51 13.85
CA LEU A 265 -15.28 -19.63 14.78
C LEU A 265 -15.71 -19.09 16.14
N CYS A 266 -16.37 -19.89 16.97
CA CYS A 266 -16.51 -19.59 18.39
C CYS A 266 -15.21 -19.95 19.12
N ARG A 267 -14.68 -19.02 19.92
CA ARG A 267 -13.50 -19.26 20.78
C ARG A 267 -13.73 -20.46 21.71
N GLY A 268 -14.92 -20.50 22.32
CA GLY A 268 -15.37 -21.55 23.24
C GLY A 268 -15.87 -22.85 22.60
N ASP A 269 -15.66 -23.09 21.30
CA ASP A 269 -16.08 -24.33 20.64
C ASP A 269 -15.47 -25.56 21.34
N GLN A 270 -16.29 -26.59 21.60
CA GLN A 270 -15.91 -27.83 22.25
C GLN A 270 -15.83 -29.01 21.26
N GLY A 271 -16.18 -28.78 20.00
CA GLY A 271 -16.45 -29.84 19.03
C GLY A 271 -17.91 -30.29 19.04
N GLY A 272 -18.17 -31.43 18.42
CA GLY A 272 -19.50 -32.03 18.32
C GLY A 272 -19.66 -33.31 19.13
N GLU A 273 -20.90 -33.76 19.27
CA GLU A 273 -21.28 -34.93 20.09
C GLU A 273 -20.76 -36.27 19.54
N SER A 274 -20.56 -36.36 18.23
CA SER A 274 -20.15 -37.60 17.57
C SER A 274 -18.64 -37.82 17.60
N SER A 275 -18.20 -39.07 17.59
CA SER A 275 -16.78 -39.44 17.48
C SER A 275 -16.08 -38.90 16.23
N LEU A 276 -16.83 -38.52 15.19
CA LEU A 276 -16.32 -37.93 13.94
C LEU A 276 -16.34 -36.39 13.92
N SER A 277 -16.95 -35.75 14.92
CA SER A 277 -17.05 -34.28 15.05
C SER A 277 -16.46 -33.70 16.33
N VAL A 278 -16.16 -34.52 17.34
CA VAL A 278 -15.55 -34.11 18.63
C VAL A 278 -14.23 -33.36 18.48
N SER A 279 -13.43 -33.66 17.45
CA SER A 279 -12.12 -33.00 17.18
C SER A 279 -12.18 -31.95 16.07
N LYS A 280 -13.36 -31.62 15.56
CA LYS A 280 -13.55 -30.63 14.50
C LYS A 280 -14.07 -29.31 15.07
N TRP A 281 -13.75 -28.19 14.42
CA TRP A 281 -14.54 -26.97 14.62
C TRP A 281 -15.97 -27.21 14.13
N ASN A 282 -16.96 -26.99 15.00
CA ASN A 282 -18.38 -27.18 14.67
C ASN A 282 -19.10 -25.85 14.43
N THR A 283 -18.44 -24.72 14.73
CA THR A 283 -18.96 -23.34 14.61
C THR A 283 -18.42 -22.56 13.40
N PHE A 284 -17.77 -23.25 12.45
CA PHE A 284 -17.21 -22.62 11.25
C PHE A 284 -18.29 -22.11 10.29
N LEU A 285 -18.14 -20.86 9.86
CA LEU A 285 -18.78 -20.32 8.66
C LEU A 285 -17.80 -19.40 7.91
N LYS A 286 -17.95 -19.28 6.59
CA LYS A 286 -17.21 -18.32 5.73
C LYS A 286 -18.14 -17.43 4.91
N ALA A 287 -17.72 -16.19 4.70
CA ALA A 287 -18.38 -15.21 3.84
C ALA A 287 -17.41 -14.69 2.78
N MET A 288 -17.93 -14.29 1.62
CA MET A 288 -17.14 -13.60 0.59
C MET A 288 -16.90 -12.14 1.00
N LEU A 289 -15.64 -11.71 1.01
CA LEU A 289 -15.28 -10.29 1.11
C LEU A 289 -15.25 -9.67 -0.29
N VAL A 290 -16.01 -8.58 -0.47
CA VAL A 290 -16.10 -7.84 -1.73
C VAL A 290 -15.37 -6.51 -1.60
N CYS A 291 -14.50 -6.20 -2.56
CA CYS A 291 -13.91 -4.89 -2.72
C CYS A 291 -14.00 -4.49 -4.20
N SER A 292 -15.04 -3.71 -4.55
CA SER A 292 -15.35 -3.36 -5.93
C SER A 292 -15.90 -1.95 -6.05
N ASP A 293 -15.33 -1.16 -6.94
CA ASP A 293 -15.85 0.16 -7.32
C ASP A 293 -16.97 -0.04 -8.36
N THR A 294 -18.21 0.21 -7.95
CA THR A 294 -19.42 0.08 -8.77
C THR A 294 -19.51 1.14 -9.86
N ALA A 295 -18.91 2.32 -9.67
CA ALA A 295 -18.97 3.41 -10.64
C ALA A 295 -18.04 3.15 -11.84
N THR A 296 -16.89 2.50 -11.62
CA THR A 296 -15.96 2.13 -12.71
C THR A 296 -15.96 0.63 -13.05
N ASN A 297 -16.86 -0.15 -12.45
CA ASN A 297 -16.97 -1.61 -12.56
C ASN A 297 -15.63 -2.35 -12.35
N LYS A 298 -14.80 -1.86 -11.42
CA LYS A 298 -13.49 -2.46 -11.09
C LYS A 298 -13.61 -3.34 -9.86
N ASN A 299 -13.26 -4.62 -10.02
CA ASN A 299 -13.23 -5.60 -8.94
C ASN A 299 -11.79 -5.89 -8.48
N PHE A 300 -11.59 -6.01 -7.17
CA PHE A 300 -10.33 -6.35 -6.53
C PHE A 300 -10.52 -7.59 -5.66
N ASN A 301 -10.38 -8.77 -6.27
CA ASN A 301 -10.76 -10.06 -5.68
C ASN A 301 -9.66 -10.72 -4.83
N ARG A 302 -8.42 -10.20 -4.84
CA ARG A 302 -7.22 -10.82 -4.23
C ARG A 302 -6.75 -10.02 -3.01
N LEU A 303 -7.37 -10.24 -1.84
CA LEU A 303 -6.94 -9.70 -0.54
C LEU A 303 -5.44 -9.96 -0.31
N GLN A 304 -4.67 -8.95 0.11
CA GLN A 304 -3.23 -9.03 0.39
C GLN A 304 -2.96 -9.04 1.89
N ASP A 305 -3.49 -8.06 2.62
CA ASP A 305 -3.29 -7.84 4.05
C ASP A 305 -4.54 -7.23 4.70
N VAL A 306 -4.63 -7.35 6.02
CA VAL A 306 -5.72 -6.84 6.86
C VAL A 306 -5.15 -6.10 8.08
N PHE A 307 -5.70 -4.93 8.40
CA PHE A 307 -5.44 -4.24 9.65
C PHE A 307 -6.75 -3.99 10.40
N LEU A 308 -6.78 -4.32 11.70
CA LEU A 308 -7.90 -4.00 12.57
C LEU A 308 -7.56 -2.74 13.37
N LEU A 309 -8.45 -1.77 13.34
CA LEU A 309 -8.39 -0.55 14.13
C LEU A 309 -9.59 -0.54 15.09
N PRO A 310 -9.38 -0.86 16.39
CA PRO A 310 -10.44 -0.80 17.40
C PRO A 310 -11.07 0.59 17.53
N ASP A 311 -12.35 0.63 17.84
CA ASP A 311 -13.07 1.88 18.14
C ASP A 311 -12.54 2.55 19.43
N PRO A 312 -12.43 3.89 19.52
CA PRO A 312 -11.97 4.58 20.74
C PRO A 312 -12.80 4.26 21.99
N ASN A 313 -14.09 3.99 21.82
CA ASN A 313 -15.02 3.74 22.92
C ASN A 313 -15.03 2.27 23.36
N GLY A 314 -14.18 1.42 22.77
CA GLY A 314 -14.13 -0.02 23.03
C GLY A 314 -15.29 -0.82 22.41
N GLN A 315 -16.17 -0.19 21.62
CA GLN A 315 -17.29 -0.89 21.01
C GLN A 315 -16.79 -1.81 19.88
N TRP A 316 -16.76 -3.11 20.15
CA TRP A 316 -16.18 -4.10 19.23
C TRP A 316 -16.84 -4.09 17.83
N ARG A 317 -18.15 -3.81 17.77
CA ARG A 317 -18.94 -3.74 16.53
C ARG A 317 -18.41 -2.67 15.56
N ASP A 318 -17.89 -1.57 16.09
CA ASP A 318 -17.41 -0.41 15.33
C ASP A 318 -15.91 -0.49 14.99
N THR A 319 -15.24 -1.57 15.40
CA THR A 319 -13.87 -1.88 14.99
C THR A 319 -13.78 -1.97 13.47
N ARG A 320 -12.93 -1.11 12.89
CA ARG A 320 -12.72 -1.01 11.44
C ARG A 320 -11.71 -2.05 10.98
N VAL A 321 -12.07 -2.81 9.95
CA VAL A 321 -11.24 -3.81 9.29
C VAL A 321 -10.82 -3.26 7.93
N TYR A 322 -9.58 -2.77 7.83
CA TYR A 322 -8.99 -2.29 6.58
C TYR A 322 -8.40 -3.47 5.83
N GLY A 323 -8.92 -3.79 4.64
CA GLY A 323 -8.38 -4.80 3.74
C GLY A 323 -7.73 -4.18 2.51
N VAL A 324 -6.49 -4.56 2.21
CA VAL A 324 -5.84 -4.25 0.92
C VAL A 324 -6.18 -5.36 -0.06
N PHE A 325 -6.75 -5.02 -1.21
CA PHE A 325 -7.07 -5.97 -2.26
C PHE A 325 -6.32 -5.61 -3.54
N SER A 326 -6.06 -6.62 -4.37
CA SER A 326 -5.51 -6.45 -5.70
C SER A 326 -6.33 -7.20 -6.74
N ASN A 327 -6.07 -6.91 -8.01
CA ASN A 327 -6.68 -7.58 -9.17
C ASN A 327 -5.60 -8.27 -10.04
N PRO A 328 -5.94 -8.94 -11.16
CA PRO A 328 -4.97 -9.63 -12.02
C PRO A 328 -3.88 -8.74 -12.65
N TRP A 329 -4.08 -7.42 -12.73
CA TRP A 329 -3.08 -6.46 -13.20
C TRP A 329 -2.21 -5.90 -12.06
N ASN A 330 -2.32 -6.45 -10.85
CA ASN A 330 -1.69 -5.96 -9.62
C ASN A 330 -2.03 -4.51 -9.25
N TYR A 331 -3.09 -3.93 -9.83
CA TYR A 331 -3.68 -2.70 -9.31
C TYR A 331 -4.39 -3.00 -8.00
N SER A 332 -4.37 -2.04 -7.08
CA SER A 332 -4.81 -2.26 -5.70
C SER A 332 -5.89 -1.29 -5.26
N ALA A 333 -6.72 -1.74 -4.32
CA ALA A 333 -7.74 -0.95 -3.65
C ALA A 333 -7.70 -1.21 -2.14
N VAL A 334 -8.15 -0.23 -1.35
CA VAL A 334 -8.37 -0.40 0.09
C VAL A 334 -9.86 -0.34 0.36
N CYS A 335 -10.40 -1.37 1.00
CA CYS A 335 -11.78 -1.38 1.49
C CYS A 335 -11.80 -1.44 3.02
N VAL A 336 -12.81 -0.80 3.62
CA VAL A 336 -13.00 -0.81 5.08
C VAL A 336 -14.33 -1.48 5.40
N TYR A 337 -14.32 -2.41 6.36
CA TYR A 337 -15.49 -3.13 6.85
C TYR A 337 -15.66 -2.89 8.36
N SER A 338 -16.84 -3.08 8.92
CA SER A 338 -17.01 -3.14 10.39
C SER A 338 -17.16 -4.59 10.86
N LEU A 339 -16.70 -4.88 12.08
CA LEU A 339 -16.97 -6.19 12.70
C LEU A 339 -18.48 -6.41 12.94
N GLY A 340 -19.25 -5.34 13.17
CA GLY A 340 -20.71 -5.41 13.31
C GLY A 340 -21.43 -5.85 12.03
N ASP A 341 -21.00 -5.37 10.86
CA ASP A 341 -21.53 -5.82 9.56
C ASP A 341 -21.16 -7.29 9.29
N ILE A 342 -19.93 -7.70 9.62
CA ILE A 342 -19.44 -9.08 9.49
C ILE A 342 -20.26 -10.03 10.38
N ASP A 343 -20.43 -9.70 11.68
CA ASP A 343 -21.27 -10.45 12.63
C ASP A 343 -22.72 -10.54 12.16
N ARG A 344 -23.31 -9.45 11.68
CA ARG A 344 -24.67 -9.43 11.14
C ARG A 344 -24.82 -10.38 9.95
N VAL A 345 -23.88 -10.41 9.01
CA VAL A 345 -23.90 -11.33 7.86
C VAL A 345 -23.91 -12.78 8.33
N PHE A 346 -23.04 -13.17 9.26
CA PHE A 346 -23.00 -14.53 9.80
C PHE A 346 -24.25 -14.91 10.60
N ARG A 347 -24.81 -13.99 11.41
CA ARG A 347 -26.00 -14.26 12.23
C ARG A 347 -27.31 -14.30 11.44
N THR A 348 -27.38 -13.65 10.27
CA THR A 348 -28.67 -13.48 9.54
C THR A 348 -28.75 -14.14 8.17
N SER A 349 -27.65 -14.28 7.42
CA SER A 349 -27.70 -14.79 6.04
C SER A 349 -28.17 -16.25 5.95
N ALA A 350 -28.83 -16.64 4.85
CA ALA A 350 -28.96 -18.04 4.48
C ALA A 350 -27.59 -18.68 4.16
N LEU A 351 -27.53 -20.02 4.18
CA LEU A 351 -26.36 -20.80 3.76
C LEU A 351 -26.48 -21.20 2.28
N ARG A 352 -25.38 -21.08 1.52
CA ARG A 352 -25.35 -21.32 0.08
C ARG A 352 -25.63 -22.80 -0.21
N GLY A 353 -26.68 -23.07 -0.99
CA GLY A 353 -27.12 -24.42 -1.37
C GLY A 353 -28.06 -25.10 -0.37
N TYR A 354 -28.30 -24.48 0.79
CA TYR A 354 -29.25 -24.99 1.79
C TYR A 354 -30.59 -24.26 1.66
N HIS A 355 -31.66 -25.02 1.42
CA HIS A 355 -32.99 -24.48 1.10
C HIS A 355 -34.09 -24.88 2.09
N LYS A 356 -33.74 -25.57 3.17
CA LYS A 356 -34.65 -25.93 4.27
C LYS A 356 -34.53 -24.91 5.41
N ASP A 357 -35.42 -25.01 6.38
CA ASP A 357 -35.27 -24.31 7.66
C ASP A 357 -33.97 -24.72 8.35
N LEU A 358 -33.27 -23.75 8.95
CA LEU A 358 -32.04 -23.99 9.67
C LEU A 358 -32.34 -24.65 11.03
N PRO A 359 -31.49 -25.58 11.51
CA PRO A 359 -31.66 -26.18 12.84
C PRO A 359 -31.46 -25.12 13.94
N ASP A 360 -32.01 -25.40 15.13
CA ASP A 360 -31.68 -24.69 16.37
C ASP A 360 -30.82 -25.61 17.25
N PRO A 361 -29.62 -25.19 17.70
CA PRO A 361 -28.98 -23.90 17.48
C PRO A 361 -28.60 -23.64 16.01
N ARG A 362 -28.76 -22.40 15.56
CA ARG A 362 -28.33 -21.98 14.21
C ARG A 362 -26.84 -22.30 13.98
N PRO A 363 -26.46 -22.84 12.80
CA PRO A 363 -25.06 -23.02 12.41
C PRO A 363 -24.19 -21.78 12.66
N GLY A 364 -23.02 -21.97 13.26
CA GLY A 364 -22.07 -20.90 13.62
C GLY A 364 -22.40 -20.10 14.90
N LYS A 365 -23.54 -20.34 15.56
CA LYS A 365 -23.88 -19.74 16.86
C LYS A 365 -23.05 -20.38 17.98
N CYS A 366 -22.55 -19.58 18.92
CA CYS A 366 -21.88 -20.10 20.11
C CYS A 366 -22.90 -20.54 21.16
N LEU A 367 -22.55 -21.56 21.95
CA LEU A 367 -23.40 -22.08 23.02
C LEU A 367 -22.86 -21.68 24.40
N PRO A 368 -23.75 -21.38 25.37
CA PRO A 368 -23.35 -21.19 26.76
C PRO A 368 -22.89 -22.52 27.38
N ASP A 369 -22.37 -22.43 28.61
CA ASP A 369 -22.05 -23.58 29.49
C ASP A 369 -21.15 -24.67 28.88
N ARG A 370 -20.37 -24.31 27.84
CA ARG A 370 -19.47 -25.21 27.10
C ARG A 370 -20.20 -26.44 26.54
N GLN A 371 -21.41 -26.25 26.04
CA GLN A 371 -22.16 -27.32 25.36
C GLN A 371 -21.53 -27.65 24.00
N ALA A 372 -21.51 -28.93 23.64
CA ALA A 372 -21.13 -29.37 22.30
C ALA A 372 -22.20 -28.97 21.27
N ILE A 373 -21.80 -28.74 20.02
CA ILE A 373 -22.76 -28.42 18.96
C ILE A 373 -23.55 -29.69 18.59
N PRO A 374 -24.90 -29.64 18.55
CA PRO A 374 -25.72 -30.78 18.14
C PRO A 374 -25.37 -31.30 16.76
N THR A 375 -25.38 -32.62 16.61
CA THR A 375 -24.92 -33.32 15.41
C THR A 375 -25.64 -32.85 14.14
N GLU A 376 -26.94 -32.56 14.21
CA GLU A 376 -27.72 -32.04 13.09
C GLU A 376 -27.27 -30.63 12.65
N THR A 377 -26.98 -29.76 13.62
CA THR A 377 -26.44 -28.41 13.37
C THR A 377 -25.06 -28.49 12.71
N PHE A 378 -24.19 -29.35 13.23
CA PHE A 378 -22.87 -29.57 12.67
C PHE A 378 -22.93 -30.10 11.22
N GLN A 379 -23.80 -31.07 10.93
CA GLN A 379 -23.93 -31.61 9.57
C GLN A 379 -24.33 -30.54 8.55
N VAL A 380 -25.22 -29.61 8.92
CA VAL A 380 -25.58 -28.46 8.06
C VAL A 380 -24.39 -27.52 7.88
N ALA A 381 -23.67 -27.17 8.95
CA ALA A 381 -22.49 -26.30 8.89
C ALA A 381 -21.34 -26.90 8.04
N ASP A 382 -21.02 -28.19 8.23
CA ASP A 382 -19.91 -28.89 7.54
C ASP A 382 -20.18 -29.08 6.04
N SER A 383 -21.46 -29.18 5.65
CA SER A 383 -21.89 -29.35 4.25
C SER A 383 -22.19 -28.03 3.52
N HIS A 384 -22.66 -26.99 4.23
CA HIS A 384 -23.01 -25.69 3.65
C HIS A 384 -22.31 -24.52 4.38
N PRO A 385 -20.97 -24.49 4.44
CA PRO A 385 -20.22 -23.55 5.28
C PRO A 385 -20.16 -22.11 4.76
N GLU A 386 -20.56 -21.86 3.51
CA GLU A 386 -20.57 -20.51 2.92
C GLU A 386 -21.93 -19.83 3.09
N VAL A 387 -21.96 -18.61 3.62
CA VAL A 387 -23.17 -17.77 3.64
C VAL A 387 -23.46 -17.15 2.26
N VAL A 388 -24.74 -16.95 1.94
CA VAL A 388 -25.20 -16.34 0.67
C VAL A 388 -24.86 -14.85 0.57
N GLN A 389 -25.07 -14.09 1.64
CA GLN A 389 -24.76 -12.66 1.68
C GLN A 389 -23.24 -12.44 1.67
N ARG A 390 -22.82 -11.39 0.97
CA ARG A 390 -21.43 -10.98 0.89
C ARG A 390 -21.14 -9.92 1.96
N VAL A 391 -19.90 -9.88 2.45
CA VAL A 391 -19.41 -8.79 3.28
C VAL A 391 -18.93 -7.67 2.35
N GLU A 392 -19.59 -6.53 2.45
CA GLU A 392 -19.40 -5.36 1.60
C GLU A 392 -18.83 -4.18 2.42
N PRO A 393 -18.12 -3.22 1.81
CA PRO A 393 -17.50 -2.11 2.53
C PRO A 393 -18.52 -1.24 3.29
N MET A 394 -18.03 -0.54 4.32
CA MET A 394 -18.79 0.45 5.10
C MET A 394 -19.30 1.62 4.23
N GLY A 395 -20.27 2.36 4.76
CA GLY A 395 -20.89 3.49 4.08
C GLY A 395 -21.94 3.09 3.04
N ARG A 396 -22.80 4.04 2.67
CA ARG A 396 -23.97 3.77 1.80
C ARG A 396 -23.59 3.30 0.39
N LEU A 397 -22.43 3.72 -0.12
CA LEU A 397 -21.97 3.43 -1.48
C LEU A 397 -21.23 2.09 -1.61
N LYS A 398 -20.81 1.46 -0.48
CA LYS A 398 -20.17 0.12 -0.45
C LYS A 398 -19.00 -0.03 -1.44
N THR A 399 -18.22 1.03 -1.59
CA THR A 399 -17.13 1.17 -2.57
C THR A 399 -15.77 1.18 -1.84
N PRO A 400 -14.63 0.93 -2.51
CA PRO A 400 -13.33 1.09 -1.87
C PRO A 400 -13.10 2.52 -1.41
N LEU A 401 -12.40 2.69 -0.29
CA LEU A 401 -11.90 3.96 0.20
C LEU A 401 -11.13 4.68 -0.92
N PHE A 402 -10.25 3.94 -1.61
CA PHE A 402 -9.69 4.34 -2.90
C PHE A 402 -9.13 3.15 -3.67
N HIS A 403 -8.81 3.35 -4.97
CA HIS A 403 -7.99 2.45 -5.78
C HIS A 403 -6.86 3.19 -6.48
N SER A 404 -5.79 2.48 -6.84
CA SER A 404 -4.67 3.01 -7.61
C SER A 404 -4.00 1.93 -8.47
N LYS A 405 -3.12 2.34 -9.39
CA LYS A 405 -2.33 1.43 -10.23
C LYS A 405 -1.10 0.82 -9.52
N HIS A 406 -0.85 1.15 -8.25
CA HIS A 406 0.24 0.56 -7.46
C HIS A 406 -0.14 -0.84 -6.95
N HIS A 407 0.86 -1.71 -6.81
CA HIS A 407 0.69 -2.98 -6.11
C HIS A 407 1.01 -2.81 -4.63
N TYR A 408 -0.03 -2.63 -3.81
CA TYR A 408 0.12 -2.62 -2.36
C TYR A 408 0.14 -4.04 -1.82
N GLN A 409 0.91 -4.27 -0.75
CA GLN A 409 1.13 -5.59 -0.15
C GLN A 409 0.73 -5.66 1.33
N LYS A 410 0.98 -4.61 2.12
CA LYS A 410 0.68 -4.54 3.56
C LYS A 410 0.02 -3.20 3.92
N VAL A 411 -0.73 -3.17 5.03
CA VAL A 411 -1.34 -1.96 5.59
C VAL A 411 -1.21 -1.90 7.11
N VAL A 412 -0.91 -0.71 7.62
CA VAL A 412 -1.21 -0.33 9.01
C VAL A 412 -1.90 1.03 9.00
N VAL A 413 -2.78 1.28 9.98
CA VAL A 413 -3.57 2.52 10.06
C VAL A 413 -3.42 3.15 11.43
N HIS A 414 -3.03 4.43 11.45
CA HIS A 414 -2.93 5.22 12.66
C HIS A 414 -4.08 6.23 12.72
N ARG A 415 -4.91 6.16 13.77
CA ARG A 415 -5.89 7.19 14.11
C ARG A 415 -5.19 8.28 14.93
N MET A 416 -5.28 9.52 14.50
CA MET A 416 -4.62 10.66 15.15
C MET A 416 -5.55 11.86 15.30
N HIS A 417 -5.19 12.74 16.24
CA HIS A 417 -5.85 14.03 16.45
C HIS A 417 -4.89 15.18 16.12
N THR A 418 -5.36 16.13 15.32
CA THR A 418 -4.67 17.38 14.97
C THR A 418 -4.63 18.36 16.15
N SER A 419 -3.93 19.48 16.00
CA SER A 419 -3.84 20.51 17.06
C SER A 419 -5.20 21.13 17.42
N ASN A 420 -6.16 21.13 16.50
CA ASN A 420 -7.54 21.58 16.72
C ASN A 420 -8.52 20.46 17.15
N GLY A 421 -8.03 19.23 17.38
CA GLY A 421 -8.83 18.09 17.86
C GLY A 421 -9.55 17.28 16.78
N GLU A 422 -9.46 17.66 15.50
CA GLU A 422 -10.03 16.89 14.39
C GLU A 422 -9.35 15.51 14.25
N THR A 423 -10.14 14.49 13.90
CA THR A 423 -9.67 13.09 13.86
C THR A 423 -9.41 12.64 12.42
N PHE A 424 -8.21 12.15 12.16
CA PHE A 424 -7.81 11.60 10.85
C PHE A 424 -7.38 10.14 10.98
N HIS A 425 -7.67 9.36 9.94
CA HIS A 425 -7.13 8.02 9.76
C HIS A 425 -6.00 8.09 8.72
N VAL A 426 -4.79 7.67 9.08
CA VAL A 426 -3.65 7.72 8.17
C VAL A 426 -3.10 6.33 7.94
N LEU A 427 -3.20 5.89 6.69
CA LEU A 427 -2.83 4.57 6.21
C LEU A 427 -1.38 4.61 5.73
N TYR A 428 -0.60 3.60 6.12
CA TYR A 428 0.74 3.35 5.61
C TYR A 428 0.71 2.05 4.80
N LEU A 429 0.97 2.15 3.50
CA LEU A 429 0.81 1.08 2.52
C LEU A 429 2.14 0.74 1.87
N THR A 430 2.60 -0.51 2.00
CA THR A 430 3.86 -0.94 1.35
C THR A 430 3.62 -1.29 -0.11
N THR A 431 4.51 -0.85 -1.00
CA THR A 431 4.51 -1.26 -2.42
C THR A 431 5.38 -2.48 -2.66
N ASP A 432 5.13 -3.19 -3.76
CA ASP A 432 6.02 -4.23 -4.29
C ASP A 432 7.43 -3.73 -4.67
N LYS A 433 7.61 -2.41 -4.81
CA LYS A 433 8.90 -1.73 -5.06
C LYS A 433 9.66 -1.38 -3.78
N GLY A 434 9.13 -1.70 -2.60
CA GLY A 434 9.78 -1.40 -1.32
C GLY A 434 9.61 0.04 -0.84
N THR A 435 8.64 0.78 -1.38
CA THR A 435 8.27 2.12 -0.89
C THR A 435 7.05 2.06 0.02
N ILE A 436 6.80 3.13 0.78
CA ILE A 436 5.65 3.28 1.68
C ILE A 436 4.85 4.49 1.20
N HIS A 437 3.56 4.30 0.90
CA HIS A 437 2.64 5.41 0.67
C HIS A 437 1.93 5.77 1.98
N LYS A 438 1.99 7.06 2.35
CA LYS A 438 1.23 7.66 3.45
C LYS A 438 -0.02 8.31 2.86
N VAL A 439 -1.18 7.77 3.22
CA VAL A 439 -2.48 8.16 2.66
C VAL A 439 -3.40 8.64 3.79
N VAL A 440 -3.92 9.85 3.66
CA VAL A 440 -4.84 10.46 4.63
C VAL A 440 -6.28 10.17 4.20
N GLU A 441 -7.07 9.63 5.13
CA GLU A 441 -8.53 9.51 5.09
C GLU A 441 -9.11 10.59 6.03
N SER A 442 -9.91 11.49 5.44
CA SER A 442 -10.60 12.60 6.12
C SER A 442 -12.11 12.56 5.85
N GLY A 443 -12.91 13.07 6.79
CA GLY A 443 -14.36 13.23 6.64
C GLY A 443 -15.19 11.96 6.92
N ASP A 444 -16.51 12.12 6.85
CA ASP A 444 -17.49 11.09 7.18
C ASP A 444 -17.57 9.97 6.13
N GLN A 445 -18.18 8.83 6.50
CA GLN A 445 -18.23 7.60 5.70
C GLN A 445 -18.91 7.72 4.32
N GLU A 446 -19.68 8.78 4.04
CA GLU A 446 -20.27 9.03 2.71
C GLU A 446 -19.44 9.99 1.83
N HIS A 447 -18.54 10.77 2.43
CA HIS A 447 -17.76 11.82 1.76
C HIS A 447 -16.27 11.73 2.10
N SER A 448 -15.77 10.54 2.42
CA SER A 448 -14.39 10.33 2.83
C SER A 448 -13.42 10.77 1.74
N LEU A 449 -12.69 11.86 1.98
CA LEU A 449 -11.67 12.36 1.09
C LEU A 449 -10.37 11.60 1.36
N VAL A 450 -9.80 11.07 0.28
CA VAL A 450 -8.57 10.28 0.33
C VAL A 450 -7.47 10.98 -0.44
N PHE A 451 -6.34 11.20 0.23
CA PHE A 451 -5.23 11.95 -0.32
C PHE A 451 -3.90 11.25 -0.03
N ASN A 452 -3.24 10.79 -1.09
CA ASN A 452 -1.92 10.17 -0.99
C ASN A 452 -0.85 11.27 -0.95
N ILE A 453 -0.41 11.63 0.27
CA ILE A 453 0.44 12.81 0.50
C ILE A 453 1.92 12.56 0.22
N LEU A 454 2.39 11.32 0.39
CA LEU A 454 3.82 11.04 0.42
C LEU A 454 4.13 9.58 0.06
N GLU A 455 5.05 9.38 -0.89
CA GLU A 455 5.81 8.14 -1.02
C GLU A 455 7.15 8.28 -0.30
N ILE A 456 7.52 7.29 0.50
CA ILE A 456 8.80 7.21 1.21
C ILE A 456 9.57 6.00 0.70
N GLN A 457 10.84 6.19 0.32
CA GLN A 457 11.83 5.10 0.29
C GLN A 457 12.46 5.00 1.70
N PRO A 458 12.12 3.99 2.53
CA PRO A 458 12.55 3.91 3.92
C PRO A 458 13.98 3.36 4.10
N PHE A 459 14.57 2.72 3.09
CA PHE A 459 15.86 2.05 3.22
C PHE A 459 16.99 2.83 2.53
N ARG A 460 18.22 2.70 3.03
CA ARG A 460 19.41 3.19 2.29
C ARG A 460 19.65 2.35 1.05
N ARG A 461 19.44 1.04 1.15
CA ARG A 461 19.49 0.09 0.05
C ARG A 461 18.07 -0.30 -0.33
N ALA A 462 17.56 0.29 -1.42
CA ALA A 462 16.21 0.03 -1.92
C ALA A 462 15.95 -1.48 -2.05
N ALA A 463 14.96 -1.97 -1.30
CA ALA A 463 14.69 -3.39 -1.08
C ALA A 463 13.21 -3.64 -0.79
N THR A 464 12.72 -4.85 -1.02
CA THR A 464 11.35 -5.22 -0.65
C THR A 464 11.14 -5.18 0.86
N ILE A 465 9.97 -4.67 1.28
CA ILE A 465 9.58 -4.60 2.71
C ILE A 465 9.04 -5.97 3.14
N GLN A 466 9.76 -6.67 4.00
CA GLN A 466 9.40 -8.01 4.48
C GLN A 466 8.39 -7.95 5.62
N ALA A 467 8.63 -7.10 6.62
CA ALA A 467 7.72 -6.84 7.74
C ALA A 467 7.57 -5.34 7.99
N MET A 468 6.42 -4.97 8.55
CA MET A 468 6.05 -3.59 8.92
C MET A 468 5.27 -3.65 10.23
N SER A 469 5.62 -2.81 11.20
CA SER A 469 4.90 -2.67 12.47
C SER A 469 4.75 -1.20 12.87
N LEU A 470 3.57 -0.85 13.38
CA LEU A 470 3.21 0.50 13.79
C LEU A 470 3.31 0.64 15.30
N ASP A 471 4.03 1.67 15.73
CA ASP A 471 4.10 2.13 17.12
C ASP A 471 3.42 3.49 17.22
N ALA A 472 2.15 3.47 17.60
CA ALA A 472 1.34 4.68 17.77
C ALA A 472 1.82 5.54 18.95
N ASP A 473 2.35 4.92 20.01
CA ASP A 473 2.76 5.60 21.23
C ASP A 473 4.05 6.39 21.03
N ARG A 474 5.01 5.85 20.27
CA ARG A 474 6.23 6.61 19.89
C ARG A 474 6.10 7.35 18.56
N ARG A 475 5.00 7.14 17.82
CA ARG A 475 4.74 7.68 16.48
C ARG A 475 5.87 7.29 15.52
N LYS A 476 6.20 6.00 15.50
CA LYS A 476 7.20 5.38 14.62
C LYS A 476 6.63 4.19 13.86
N LEU A 477 7.16 3.97 12.67
CA LEU A 477 6.87 2.83 11.81
C LEU A 477 8.17 2.05 11.63
N TYR A 478 8.22 0.81 12.10
CA TYR A 478 9.37 -0.07 11.92
C TYR A 478 9.17 -0.91 10.68
N VAL A 479 10.12 -0.90 9.76
CA VAL A 479 10.11 -1.73 8.55
C VAL A 479 11.44 -2.46 8.40
N SER A 480 11.38 -3.70 7.92
CA SER A 480 12.56 -4.53 7.64
C SER A 480 12.64 -4.91 6.17
N SER A 481 13.87 -4.96 5.66
CA SER A 481 14.23 -5.60 4.40
C SER A 481 15.05 -6.86 4.68
N GLN A 482 15.62 -7.47 3.64
CA GLN A 482 16.62 -8.55 3.78
C GLN A 482 18.00 -8.08 4.26
N TRP A 483 18.20 -6.77 4.50
CA TRP A 483 19.52 -6.16 4.75
C TRP A 483 19.57 -5.25 5.97
N GLU A 484 18.51 -4.49 6.21
CA GLU A 484 18.44 -3.46 7.25
C GLU A 484 17.05 -3.34 7.86
N VAL A 485 17.00 -2.86 9.09
CA VAL A 485 15.80 -2.33 9.75
C VAL A 485 15.84 -0.80 9.65
N SER A 486 14.70 -0.19 9.34
CA SER A 486 14.49 1.26 9.40
C SER A 486 13.36 1.60 10.37
N GLN A 487 13.60 2.62 11.21
CA GLN A 487 12.59 3.33 11.99
C GLN A 487 12.23 4.62 11.25
N VAL A 488 10.97 4.73 10.82
CA VAL A 488 10.47 5.88 10.06
C VAL A 488 9.53 6.71 10.96
N PRO A 489 9.75 8.03 11.10
CA PRO A 489 8.81 8.93 11.76
C PRO A 489 7.46 8.96 11.04
N LEU A 490 6.35 8.84 11.79
CA LEU A 490 5.02 9.17 11.25
C LEU A 490 4.90 10.69 10.98
N ASP A 491 5.65 11.49 11.74
CA ASP A 491 5.64 12.94 11.80
C ASP A 491 6.81 13.60 11.03
N LEU A 492 7.09 13.09 9.83
CA LEU A 492 8.23 13.48 8.98
C LEU A 492 8.02 14.81 8.22
N CYS A 493 7.86 15.90 8.97
CA CYS A 493 7.48 17.20 8.40
C CYS A 493 8.60 17.95 7.66
N GLU A 494 9.86 17.59 7.92
CA GLU A 494 11.05 18.21 7.28
C GLU A 494 11.13 17.98 5.76
N VAL A 495 10.36 17.03 5.24
CA VAL A 495 10.20 16.80 3.80
C VAL A 495 9.47 17.95 3.10
N TYR A 496 8.70 18.77 3.84
CA TYR A 496 7.90 19.86 3.30
C TYR A 496 8.65 21.21 3.36
N SER A 497 9.67 21.35 2.51
CA SER A 497 10.57 22.51 2.45
C SER A 497 10.01 23.75 1.75
N GLY A 498 8.83 23.66 1.12
CA GLY A 498 8.26 24.73 0.27
C GLY A 498 7.72 25.98 0.98
N GLY A 499 8.27 26.35 2.14
CA GLY A 499 7.77 27.44 2.99
C GLY A 499 6.41 27.13 3.64
N CYS A 500 5.75 28.15 4.20
CA CYS A 500 4.41 27.99 4.81
C CYS A 500 3.41 27.36 3.83
N HIS A 501 3.39 27.86 2.59
CA HIS A 501 2.51 27.35 1.54
C HIS A 501 2.78 25.87 1.25
N GLY A 502 4.06 25.46 1.14
CA GLY A 502 4.42 24.06 0.95
C GLY A 502 4.00 23.15 2.10
N CYS A 503 4.13 23.64 3.34
CA CYS A 503 3.73 22.92 4.55
C CYS A 503 2.21 22.69 4.62
N LEU A 504 1.39 23.72 4.39
CA LEU A 504 -0.08 23.56 4.41
C LEU A 504 -0.61 22.80 3.18
N MET A 505 -0.04 23.04 2.00
CA MET A 505 -0.40 22.29 0.78
C MET A 505 -0.01 20.80 0.84
N ALA A 506 0.87 20.40 1.76
CA ALA A 506 1.16 18.99 2.00
C ALA A 506 -0.05 18.21 2.55
N ARG A 507 -0.98 18.88 3.25
CA ARG A 507 -2.16 18.27 3.90
C ARG A 507 -1.80 17.11 4.85
N ASP A 508 -0.61 17.14 5.44
CA ASP A 508 -0.15 16.13 6.38
C ASP A 508 -0.66 16.48 7.79
N PRO A 509 -1.59 15.70 8.38
CA PRO A 509 -2.18 16.03 9.67
C PRO A 509 -1.19 15.92 10.84
N TYR A 510 0.00 15.35 10.63
CA TYR A 510 1.09 15.34 11.63
C TYR A 510 1.90 16.64 11.65
N CYS A 511 1.67 17.56 10.70
CA CYS A 511 2.55 18.69 10.42
C CYS A 511 1.82 20.04 10.41
N GLY A 512 2.52 21.08 10.85
CA GLY A 512 2.06 22.47 10.72
C GLY A 512 3.23 23.44 10.66
N TRP A 513 2.94 24.68 10.25
CA TRP A 513 3.94 25.73 10.10
C TRP A 513 4.14 26.49 11.42
N THR A 514 5.39 26.62 11.85
CA THR A 514 5.79 27.40 13.02
C THR A 514 7.27 27.77 12.95
N GLN A 515 7.70 28.86 13.60
CA GLN A 515 9.13 29.25 13.66
C GLN A 515 9.85 29.26 12.29
N ASN A 516 9.16 29.69 11.23
CA ASN A 516 9.64 29.68 9.84
C ASN A 516 10.04 28.31 9.26
N ARG A 517 9.42 27.21 9.75
CA ARG A 517 9.62 25.83 9.25
C ARG A 517 8.34 25.00 9.33
N CYS A 518 8.29 23.90 8.57
CA CYS A 518 7.28 22.87 8.76
C CYS A 518 7.73 21.92 9.88
N ALA A 519 6.90 21.73 10.91
CA ALA A 519 7.27 20.99 12.12
C ALA A 519 6.19 20.00 12.55
N SER A 520 6.59 18.96 13.28
CA SER A 520 5.69 17.96 13.87
C SER A 520 4.86 18.58 14.99
N ILE A 521 3.53 18.38 14.93
CA ILE A 521 2.58 18.85 15.95
C ILE A 521 2.87 18.26 17.35
N TYR A 522 3.59 17.14 17.42
CA TYR A 522 3.99 16.48 18.69
C TYR A 522 5.35 16.94 19.21
N SER A 523 6.11 17.69 18.41
CA SER A 523 7.45 18.18 18.74
C SER A 523 7.51 19.68 19.03
N SER A 524 6.55 20.45 18.49
CA SER A 524 6.48 21.89 18.67
C SER A 524 6.06 22.26 20.10
N GLN A 525 6.77 23.20 20.70
CA GLN A 525 6.35 23.86 21.95
C GLN A 525 5.42 25.04 21.69
N GLU A 526 5.47 25.59 20.47
CA GLU A 526 4.63 26.70 20.02
C GLU A 526 3.39 26.18 19.28
N PRO A 527 2.27 26.94 19.27
CA PRO A 527 1.17 26.69 18.36
C PRO A 527 1.64 26.55 16.92
N VAL A 528 1.08 25.58 16.22
CA VAL A 528 1.35 25.31 14.80
C VAL A 528 0.15 25.77 13.97
N LEU A 529 0.44 26.48 12.87
CA LEU A 529 -0.56 26.78 11.85
C LEU A 529 -0.80 25.52 11.02
N GLN A 530 -2.03 25.03 10.95
CA GLN A 530 -2.36 23.77 10.28
C GLN A 530 -3.72 23.88 9.58
N SER A 531 -3.76 23.53 8.30
CA SER A 531 -4.95 23.51 7.46
C SER A 531 -4.87 22.31 6.50
N ILE A 532 -5.94 21.52 6.40
CA ILE A 532 -5.91 20.19 5.74
C ILE A 532 -7.08 20.03 4.76
N ASN A 533 -8.31 20.25 5.24
CA ASN A 533 -9.54 20.01 4.48
C ASN A 533 -9.89 21.08 3.43
N PRO A 534 -9.66 22.39 3.64
CA PRO A 534 -10.01 23.41 2.63
C PRO A 534 -9.43 23.12 1.25
N GLU A 535 -10.07 23.62 0.19
CA GLU A 535 -9.53 23.47 -1.17
C GLU A 535 -8.18 24.20 -1.31
N GLU A 536 -8.02 25.33 -0.60
CA GLU A 536 -6.83 26.18 -0.61
C GLU A 536 -6.23 26.38 0.81
N PRO A 537 -5.60 25.35 1.42
CA PRO A 537 -5.05 25.42 2.78
C PRO A 537 -4.01 26.54 2.99
N HIS A 538 -3.31 26.91 1.92
CA HIS A 538 -2.28 27.95 1.95
C HIS A 538 -2.81 29.36 2.30
N LYS A 539 -4.12 29.61 2.20
CA LYS A 539 -4.72 30.92 2.51
C LYS A 539 -4.61 31.32 3.98
N GLU A 540 -4.33 30.38 4.87
CA GLU A 540 -4.09 30.64 6.30
C GLU A 540 -2.65 31.12 6.59
N CYS A 541 -1.74 31.06 5.60
CA CYS A 541 -0.37 31.56 5.75
C CYS A 541 -0.31 33.09 5.91
N PRO A 542 0.65 33.63 6.69
CA PRO A 542 0.81 35.08 6.88
C PRO A 542 0.97 35.86 5.57
N ASN A 543 1.70 35.30 4.61
CA ASN A 543 1.80 35.81 3.25
C ASN A 543 0.72 35.13 2.39
N PRO A 544 -0.25 35.86 1.79
CA PRO A 544 -1.34 35.26 1.01
C PRO A 544 -0.90 34.77 -0.38
N LYS A 545 0.27 35.23 -0.86
CA LYS A 545 0.92 34.76 -2.08
C LYS A 545 2.18 33.96 -1.71
N PRO A 546 2.54 32.91 -2.47
CA PRO A 546 3.82 32.24 -2.28
C PRO A 546 4.98 33.19 -2.62
N GLU A 547 6.14 32.90 -2.06
CA GLU A 547 7.39 33.56 -2.43
C GLU A 547 7.76 33.20 -3.89
N GLY A 548 8.29 34.19 -4.63
CA GLY A 548 8.81 33.98 -5.98
C GLY A 548 10.08 33.11 -5.96
N ALA A 549 10.40 32.52 -7.10
CA ALA A 549 11.63 31.77 -7.26
C ALA A 549 12.85 32.72 -7.29
N PRO A 550 14.02 32.29 -6.79
CA PRO A 550 15.23 33.09 -6.90
C PRO A 550 15.66 33.20 -8.37
N LEU A 551 15.86 34.43 -8.86
CA LEU A 551 16.29 34.68 -10.24
C LEU A 551 17.68 34.06 -10.52
N GLN A 552 17.74 33.18 -11.51
CA GLN A 552 18.96 32.55 -12.02
C GLN A 552 19.36 33.17 -13.36
N LYS A 553 20.53 33.79 -13.44
CA LYS A 553 21.05 34.39 -14.68
C LYS A 553 22.10 33.49 -15.33
N VAL A 554 22.05 33.35 -16.66
CA VAL A 554 23.10 32.66 -17.43
C VAL A 554 23.36 33.39 -18.74
N SER A 555 24.63 33.62 -19.07
CA SER A 555 25.05 34.15 -20.37
C SER A 555 25.31 33.03 -21.35
N LEU A 556 24.77 33.15 -22.56
CA LEU A 556 24.90 32.15 -23.62
C LEU A 556 25.24 32.82 -24.96
N ALA A 557 26.00 32.10 -25.79
CA ALA A 557 26.28 32.49 -27.17
C ALA A 557 25.10 32.15 -28.10
N GLN A 558 24.93 32.95 -29.16
CA GLN A 558 23.93 32.71 -30.21
C GLN A 558 24.18 31.35 -30.91
N ASN A 559 23.09 30.67 -31.29
CA ASN A 559 23.08 29.32 -31.85
C ASN A 559 23.63 28.22 -30.92
N SER A 560 23.83 28.50 -29.62
CA SER A 560 24.11 27.46 -28.65
C SER A 560 22.88 26.58 -28.39
N ARG A 561 23.14 25.34 -27.96
CA ARG A 561 22.12 24.42 -27.43
C ARG A 561 22.06 24.56 -25.92
N TYR A 562 20.85 24.65 -25.38
CA TYR A 562 20.65 24.75 -23.94
C TYR A 562 19.39 24.01 -23.50
N TYR A 563 19.22 23.84 -22.18
CA TYR A 563 17.99 23.32 -21.60
C TYR A 563 17.75 23.95 -20.23
N LEU A 564 16.48 24.13 -19.88
CA LEU A 564 16.05 24.57 -18.55
C LEU A 564 15.32 23.41 -17.87
N SER A 565 15.74 23.06 -16.66
CA SER A 565 15.21 21.92 -15.90
C SER A 565 14.46 22.42 -14.67
N CYS A 566 13.17 22.11 -14.59
CA CYS A 566 12.31 22.45 -13.46
C CYS A 566 11.95 21.17 -12.68
N PRO A 567 12.51 20.95 -11.47
CA PRO A 567 12.15 19.81 -10.63
C PRO A 567 10.70 19.88 -10.18
N MET A 568 9.95 18.79 -10.38
CA MET A 568 8.53 18.71 -10.05
C MET A 568 8.32 18.13 -8.65
N GLU A 569 8.34 19.00 -7.64
CA GLU A 569 8.09 18.64 -6.24
C GLU A 569 6.69 18.05 -6.01
N SER A 570 5.63 18.71 -6.52
CA SER A 570 4.25 18.23 -6.40
C SER A 570 3.83 17.46 -7.64
N ARG A 571 3.68 16.14 -7.52
CA ARG A 571 3.18 15.27 -8.58
C ARG A 571 1.67 15.39 -8.85
N HIS A 572 0.98 16.25 -8.09
CA HIS A 572 -0.42 16.63 -8.33
C HIS A 572 -0.55 17.94 -9.11
N ALA A 573 0.55 18.66 -9.34
CA ALA A 573 0.57 19.90 -10.10
C ALA A 573 0.93 19.68 -11.57
N THR A 574 0.35 20.50 -12.45
CA THR A 574 0.85 20.71 -13.82
C THR A 574 1.98 21.73 -13.76
N TYR A 575 3.10 21.46 -14.44
CA TYR A 575 4.23 22.38 -14.56
C TYR A 575 4.32 22.94 -15.98
N SER A 576 4.44 24.25 -16.14
CA SER A 576 4.54 24.90 -17.45
C SER A 576 5.72 25.85 -17.50
N TRP A 577 6.58 25.71 -18.51
CA TRP A 577 7.60 26.72 -18.83
C TRP A 577 6.99 27.82 -19.69
N ARG A 578 7.20 29.07 -19.28
CA ARG A 578 6.80 30.27 -20.01
C ARG A 578 8.00 31.09 -20.43
N HIS A 579 7.89 31.70 -21.60
CA HIS A 579 8.75 32.75 -22.11
C HIS A 579 7.84 33.84 -22.67
N GLU A 580 8.09 35.10 -22.28
CA GLU A 580 7.13 36.18 -22.45
C GLU A 580 5.73 35.78 -21.92
N GLU A 581 4.68 35.82 -22.75
CA GLU A 581 3.33 35.37 -22.38
C GLU A 581 3.03 33.91 -22.82
N ASN A 582 3.92 33.30 -23.62
CA ASN A 582 3.71 32.00 -24.25
C ASN A 582 4.06 30.83 -23.31
N VAL A 583 3.46 29.65 -23.56
CA VAL A 583 3.82 28.39 -22.91
C VAL A 583 4.65 27.56 -23.89
N GLU A 584 5.93 27.40 -23.59
CA GLU A 584 6.91 26.69 -24.42
C GLU A 584 6.91 25.17 -24.14
N GLN A 585 6.55 24.77 -22.92
CA GLN A 585 6.48 23.36 -22.50
C GLN A 585 5.45 23.19 -21.39
N SER A 586 4.71 22.06 -21.37
CA SER A 586 3.83 21.68 -20.26
C SER A 586 4.03 20.20 -19.86
N CYS A 587 4.04 19.94 -18.56
CA CYS A 587 4.25 18.63 -17.96
C CYS A 587 3.12 18.33 -16.97
N GLU A 588 2.23 17.41 -17.36
CA GLU A 588 1.02 17.07 -16.61
C GLU A 588 1.25 16.05 -15.47
N PRO A 589 0.35 15.98 -14.47
CA PRO A 589 0.36 14.96 -13.42
C PRO A 589 0.39 13.53 -14.02
N GLY A 590 1.51 12.83 -13.82
CA GLY A 590 1.79 11.53 -14.45
C GLY A 590 3.00 11.52 -15.40
N HIS A 591 3.61 12.68 -15.65
CA HIS A 591 4.89 12.77 -16.35
C HIS A 591 5.99 11.94 -15.64
N GLN A 592 6.65 11.05 -16.40
CA GLN A 592 7.53 10.01 -15.84
C GLN A 592 8.83 10.57 -15.25
N SER A 593 9.45 11.55 -15.92
CA SER A 593 10.65 12.21 -15.41
C SER A 593 10.33 13.04 -14.16
N PRO A 594 11.26 13.16 -13.18
CA PRO A 594 11.11 14.08 -12.05
C PRO A 594 11.23 15.55 -12.43
N ASN A 595 11.75 15.86 -13.62
CA ASN A 595 11.96 17.23 -14.09
C ASN A 595 11.07 17.51 -15.31
N CYS A 596 10.45 18.70 -15.33
CA CYS A 596 9.89 19.29 -16.54
C CYS A 596 10.99 20.06 -17.26
N ILE A 597 11.37 19.61 -18.45
CA ILE A 597 12.53 20.13 -19.18
C ILE A 597 12.07 20.87 -20.44
N LEU A 598 12.48 22.13 -20.56
CA LEU A 598 12.43 22.89 -21.80
C LEU A 598 13.77 22.74 -22.52
N PHE A 599 13.75 22.32 -23.79
CA PHE A 599 14.94 22.22 -24.64
C PHE A 599 14.99 23.41 -25.60
N ILE A 600 16.17 24.01 -25.75
CA ILE A 600 16.43 25.12 -26.67
C ILE A 600 17.47 24.63 -27.68
N GLU A 601 17.01 24.24 -28.88
CA GLU A 601 17.86 23.56 -29.87
C GLU A 601 18.85 24.47 -30.60
N ASN A 602 18.50 25.74 -30.81
CA ASN A 602 19.35 26.78 -31.39
C ASN A 602 18.93 28.12 -30.78
N LEU A 603 19.73 28.70 -29.89
CA LEU A 603 19.40 29.96 -29.22
C LEU A 603 19.43 31.15 -30.21
N THR A 604 18.24 31.70 -30.51
CA THR A 604 18.04 32.87 -31.37
C THR A 604 17.89 34.17 -30.57
N ASP A 605 17.93 35.33 -31.25
CA ASP A 605 17.73 36.64 -30.60
C ASP A 605 16.37 36.76 -29.87
N LEU A 606 15.35 36.02 -30.33
CA LEU A 606 14.01 35.98 -29.71
C LEU A 606 13.95 35.16 -28.42
N GLN A 607 14.95 34.33 -28.12
CA GLN A 607 14.95 33.41 -26.96
C GLN A 607 15.82 33.90 -25.80
N TYR A 608 16.24 35.16 -25.82
CA TYR A 608 16.82 35.81 -24.64
C TYR A 608 15.71 36.37 -23.73
N GLY A 609 16.08 36.74 -22.50
CA GLY A 609 15.15 37.28 -21.51
C GLY A 609 14.66 36.23 -20.52
N HIS A 610 13.50 36.48 -19.91
CA HIS A 610 13.03 35.74 -18.76
C HIS A 610 12.23 34.48 -19.10
N TYR A 611 12.57 33.39 -18.42
CA TYR A 611 11.86 32.12 -18.44
C TYR A 611 11.33 31.78 -17.05
N TYR A 612 10.07 31.41 -16.95
CA TYR A 612 9.39 31.08 -15.69
C TYR A 612 8.90 29.64 -15.75
N CYS A 613 9.17 28.85 -14.72
CA CYS A 613 8.48 27.57 -14.52
C CYS A 613 7.36 27.77 -13.50
N GLU A 614 6.11 27.68 -13.94
CA GLU A 614 4.93 27.77 -13.08
C GLU A 614 4.41 26.38 -12.72
N ALA A 615 4.14 26.14 -11.43
CA ALA A 615 3.47 24.96 -10.93
C ALA A 615 2.02 25.30 -10.53
N ARG A 616 1.03 24.57 -11.04
CA ARG A 616 -0.40 24.78 -10.77
C ARG A 616 -1.05 23.53 -10.20
N GLU A 617 -1.58 23.62 -8.98
CA GLU A 617 -2.28 22.53 -8.29
C GLU A 617 -3.71 22.99 -7.93
N GLY A 618 -4.67 22.68 -8.80
CA GLY A 618 -6.02 23.26 -8.72
C GLY A 618 -5.99 24.77 -9.00
N SER A 619 -6.49 25.58 -8.07
CA SER A 619 -6.42 27.04 -8.13
C SER A 619 -5.08 27.62 -7.63
N TYR A 620 -4.30 26.85 -6.87
CA TYR A 620 -3.01 27.31 -6.34
C TYR A 620 -1.96 27.37 -7.46
N LEU A 621 -1.27 28.51 -7.55
CA LEU A 621 -0.19 28.78 -8.52
C LEU A 621 1.07 29.18 -7.76
N ARG A 622 2.22 28.60 -8.14
CA ARG A 622 3.54 28.92 -7.60
C ARG A 622 4.57 29.05 -8.72
N GLU A 623 5.44 30.05 -8.63
CA GLU A 623 6.67 30.09 -9.42
C GLU A 623 7.68 29.11 -8.82
N ALA A 624 8.08 28.11 -9.60
CA ALA A 624 8.99 27.03 -9.18
C ALA A 624 10.44 27.29 -9.60
N GLN A 625 10.66 27.99 -10.72
CA GLN A 625 11.97 28.44 -11.19
C GLN A 625 11.83 29.77 -11.95
N HIS A 626 12.83 30.64 -11.82
CA HIS A 626 12.94 31.89 -12.59
C HIS A 626 14.35 31.98 -13.19
N TRP A 627 14.43 32.02 -14.52
CA TRP A 627 15.68 32.12 -15.27
C TRP A 627 15.69 33.38 -16.13
N GLU A 628 16.88 33.89 -16.41
CA GLU A 628 17.13 34.94 -17.39
C GLU A 628 18.29 34.52 -18.28
N LEU A 629 17.98 34.26 -19.55
CA LEU A 629 18.98 34.01 -20.58
C LEU A 629 19.49 35.35 -21.08
N MET A 630 20.77 35.62 -20.82
CA MET A 630 21.46 36.84 -21.23
C MET A 630 22.38 36.55 -22.42
N ARG A 631 22.60 37.56 -23.27
CA ARG A 631 23.61 37.48 -24.33
C ARG A 631 24.99 37.43 -23.69
N GLU A 632 25.88 36.59 -24.23
CA GLU A 632 27.29 36.65 -23.90
C GLU A 632 27.94 37.85 -24.60
N ASP A 633 28.39 38.85 -23.84
CA ASP A 633 29.02 40.05 -24.37
C ASP A 633 30.40 39.73 -24.97
N GLY A 634 30.57 39.98 -26.28
CA GLY A 634 31.80 39.68 -27.03
C GLY A 634 33.07 40.47 -26.61
N ILE A 635 33.01 41.21 -25.50
CA ILE A 635 34.12 42.01 -24.94
C ILE A 635 35.18 41.11 -24.26
N THR A 636 34.80 39.91 -23.79
CA THR A 636 35.77 38.91 -23.27
C THR A 636 36.44 38.10 -24.38
N ALA A 637 35.74 37.84 -25.48
CA ALA A 637 36.30 37.13 -26.64
C ALA A 637 37.39 37.94 -27.37
N SER A 638 37.23 39.27 -27.45
CA SER A 638 38.21 40.16 -28.07
C SER A 638 39.54 40.24 -27.28
N HIS A 639 39.50 40.08 -25.96
CA HIS A 639 40.72 40.02 -25.14
C HIS A 639 41.56 38.76 -25.38
N LEU A 640 40.92 37.61 -25.69
CA LEU A 640 41.65 36.37 -26.01
C LEU A 640 42.17 36.37 -27.46
N LEU A 641 41.41 36.91 -28.42
CA LEU A 641 41.87 37.08 -29.80
C LEU A 641 42.97 38.15 -29.93
N GLY A 642 42.93 39.22 -29.12
CA GLY A 642 43.96 40.27 -29.08
C GLY A 642 45.35 39.77 -28.63
N HIS A 643 45.40 38.76 -27.75
CA HIS A 643 46.65 38.12 -27.35
C HIS A 643 47.15 37.06 -28.35
N ALA A 644 46.28 36.48 -29.18
CA ALA A 644 46.71 35.56 -30.23
C ALA A 644 47.41 36.29 -31.40
N CYS A 645 46.85 37.44 -31.82
CA CYS A 645 47.40 38.23 -32.94
C CYS A 645 48.72 38.97 -32.63
N THR A 646 49.12 39.08 -31.35
CA THR A 646 50.40 39.69 -30.95
C THR A 646 51.54 38.67 -30.80
N LEU A 647 51.26 37.37 -30.84
CA LEU A 647 52.27 36.29 -30.82
C LEU A 647 52.52 35.66 -32.20
N ALA A 648 51.60 35.81 -33.17
CA ALA A 648 51.76 35.26 -34.51
C ALA A 648 52.80 36.01 -35.38
N SER A 649 53.13 37.25 -35.06
CA SER A 649 54.04 38.12 -35.83
C SER A 649 55.52 38.02 -35.41
N SER A 650 55.86 37.25 -34.37
CA SER A 650 57.24 37.07 -33.89
C SER A 650 57.85 35.69 -34.17
N LEU A 651 57.09 34.76 -34.78
CA LEU A 651 57.49 33.37 -35.04
C LEU A 651 57.92 33.07 -36.49
N TRP A 652 58.00 34.08 -37.36
CA TRP A 652 58.26 33.91 -38.80
C TRP A 652 59.69 34.25 -39.28
N LEU A 653 60.64 34.49 -38.37
CA LEU A 653 62.04 34.81 -38.68
C LEU A 653 63.01 34.16 -37.67
N GLY A 654 63.16 32.83 -37.74
CA GLY A 654 64.16 32.11 -36.95
C GLY A 654 64.20 30.60 -37.18
N VAL A 655 65.38 30.10 -37.59
CA VAL A 655 65.75 28.66 -37.76
C VAL A 655 65.05 27.96 -38.95
N LEU A 656 65.58 28.05 -40.19
CA LEU A 656 66.80 27.45 -40.79
C LEU A 656 66.61 26.00 -41.37
N PRO A 657 67.37 25.64 -42.43
CA PRO A 657 67.06 24.51 -43.30
C PRO A 657 67.91 23.26 -43.04
N THR A 658 67.28 22.09 -43.12
CA THR A 658 67.81 20.75 -43.45
C THR A 658 66.57 19.85 -43.65
N LEU A 659 66.47 18.90 -44.57
CA LEU A 659 67.50 18.20 -45.35
C LEU A 659 66.88 17.75 -46.69
N VAL A 660 67.62 17.89 -47.79
CA VAL A 660 67.33 17.24 -49.07
C VAL A 660 67.88 15.82 -49.03
N LEU A 661 67.09 14.80 -49.40
CA LEU A 661 67.46 13.66 -50.29
C LEU A 661 66.42 12.51 -50.20
N GLY A 662 66.08 11.90 -51.34
CA GLY A 662 65.07 10.84 -51.47
C GLY A 662 63.96 11.17 -52.49
N LEU A 663 64.29 11.70 -53.67
CA LEU A 663 64.51 10.90 -54.89
C LEU A 663 63.33 9.99 -55.29
N LEU A 664 62.58 10.46 -56.29
CA LEU A 664 62.16 9.80 -57.54
C LEU A 664 61.61 8.35 -57.53
N VAL A 665 60.66 8.13 -58.46
CA VAL A 665 59.86 6.92 -58.73
C VAL A 665 58.59 6.87 -57.84
N HIS A 666 57.35 6.90 -58.36
CA HIS A 666 56.90 6.65 -59.75
C HIS A 666 55.96 7.71 -60.32
#